data_AF-A0A850MEY7-F1
#
_entry.id   AF-A0A850MEY7-F1
#
_cell.length_a   1.000
_cell.length_b   1.000
_cell.length_c   1.000
_cell.angle_alpha   90.00
_cell.angle_beta   90.00
_cell.angle_gamma   90.00
#
_symmetry.space_group_name_H-M   'P 1'
#
loop_
_entity.id
_entity.type
_entity.pdbx_description
1 polymer ?
#
loop_
_entity_poly.entity_id
_entity_poly.type
_entity_poly.pdbx_seq_one_letter_code
_entity_poly.pdbx_strand_id
1 'polypeptide(L)'
;MAEDIQAQISKLMQGAEKAEGDNNWNAAIALLKQAEEILLNKNLKQDEGNVFYRLARNHHLAGDSAKTKEEVSENYKLAIAFYKKALNIFEELKIAEKKFAISGFIDLLTYIFGFDVGNETSLLESAKNHFKDAKIMYQQNGNLHDSFKMEIMETRTLTLLIGELTARFDQDVDYKKIIAEFDALVLDMIEQLAKKPKLSDYYLHRFLTCMGYCFHYIGTYVPNDIINIEQQLTDILNRNQKIINIIDSTRSYDTYFESKFYVCLIHSSFNLILGAYYAKTQFEIKKLYKSARNWHKQAEELLPKNQFNTSNSTFYILKFSISISMIILGYSSSDFKHVVQILINAINSMTLFCPKPMAAHMIVASCIAFSVGALDESSIKIQRMELAKRILEIIDFGEKEIPMFADPNYKQYNFMKSLKLCVANAVLGDLVEDKDEQSKYLQKATELFKKVTDIAQEGTINNQAFFMYFYYFSLIGVILAKNSKEINEQRKYYEMTINLLEHTLAMPFDFHRYDSLFLLGKTYYDLGKLLTDEGILKKSYLAYTKAIEFCKKRGFYFLVGSGYVQLAQLEDRLGNFLSAAENYQNAISSFDQALLVFTFTNLGKKIEKTKKYLSAWKLIEIAKSYHAQEDHANARLNYDQASAILQKIREYRFESTFYNAWSELENAEELSKASNHQKAAKAYDSSKTLFQEAVDNFNKYLKKRLPPSDEERISNLIKVARIRDQYCMARQHIETARVESIRGNHILSAELYNKAGFMFENMCEVYKIKREKKELSAIYFLCKAWEHMAKAENEQKPSLYATASNLFEKASGIFTKSRMKKLSLGNSLYCSALESGSLFDKTSDLDEKIKYYKKIKMNLRESAKNYQLGGFVPDAQWALATSTVFDGIWQLIQVDTEVDFTKKSQYLSMAKKYLDTALKIFEEAGYEQKKHEITKYLEMIDTEKAILTSALDVIEKPAISESSIGIVAPSCPIEISSSLSIGEMQKTDMEAESEQNWFKRIHHLYLFVPGGVCIYDHPFESEAMDDESVSASLVSAGLEGISMMIQEVTKKETKVKIVEQEDMTILLEHGKEVTAALITEENLETLKTKMKQLINELEEAFQTELETFDGDITVFSKAEKFVQKIFVESPVTA
;
A
#
# COMPACT_ATOMS: atom_id res chain seq x y z
N MET A 1 54.96 -25.57 62.52
CA MET A 1 55.45 -25.54 61.12
C MET A 1 54.29 -25.59 60.11
N ALA A 2 53.27 -26.45 60.28
CA ALA A 2 52.09 -26.46 59.40
C ALA A 2 51.19 -25.20 59.55
N GLU A 3 50.97 -24.71 60.78
CA GLU A 3 50.16 -23.50 61.04
C GLU A 3 50.77 -22.21 60.46
N ASP A 4 52.10 -22.08 60.47
CA ASP A 4 52.82 -20.90 59.95
C ASP A 4 52.71 -20.80 58.41
N ILE A 5 52.69 -21.95 57.74
CA ILE A 5 52.54 -22.04 56.28
C ILE A 5 51.10 -21.73 55.85
N GLN A 6 50.10 -22.21 56.59
CA GLN A 6 48.69 -21.96 56.28
C GLN A 6 48.31 -20.49 56.51
N ALA A 7 48.91 -19.83 57.50
CA ALA A 7 48.82 -18.39 57.70
C ALA A 7 49.46 -17.60 56.56
N GLN A 8 50.61 -18.06 56.05
CA GLN A 8 51.30 -17.43 54.92
C GLN A 8 50.52 -17.56 53.60
N ILE A 9 49.93 -18.73 53.32
CA ILE A 9 49.05 -18.95 52.16
C ILE A 9 47.78 -18.11 52.27
N SER A 10 47.14 -18.06 53.45
CA SER A 10 45.94 -17.25 53.67
C SER A 10 46.21 -15.76 53.43
N LYS A 11 47.38 -15.26 53.83
CA LYS A 11 47.80 -13.87 53.58
C LYS A 11 48.01 -13.58 52.09
N LEU A 12 48.60 -14.52 51.35
CA LEU A 12 48.76 -14.41 49.89
C LEU A 12 47.40 -14.48 49.17
N MET A 13 46.49 -15.35 49.62
CA MET A 13 45.15 -15.51 49.06
C MET A 13 44.26 -14.29 49.28
N GLN A 14 44.34 -13.65 50.46
CA GLN A 14 43.68 -12.36 50.74
C GLN A 14 44.28 -11.22 49.93
N GLY A 15 45.61 -11.20 49.75
CA GLY A 15 46.29 -10.25 48.89
C GLY A 15 45.84 -10.37 47.43
N ALA A 16 45.72 -11.61 46.92
CA ALA A 16 45.21 -11.88 45.59
C ALA A 16 43.73 -11.48 45.44
N GLU A 17 42.91 -11.71 46.46
CA GLU A 17 41.49 -11.32 46.46
C GLU A 17 41.31 -9.80 46.44
N LYS A 18 42.16 -9.06 47.16
CA LYS A 18 42.20 -7.60 47.07
C LYS A 18 42.60 -7.13 45.68
N ALA A 19 43.63 -7.72 45.08
CA ALA A 19 44.06 -7.39 43.72
C ALA A 19 42.99 -7.74 42.66
N GLU A 20 42.25 -8.82 42.85
CA GLU A 20 41.08 -9.19 42.03
C GLU A 20 39.96 -8.14 42.16
N GLY A 21 39.68 -7.64 43.37
CA GLY A 21 38.70 -6.57 43.60
C GLY A 21 39.07 -5.25 42.91
N ASP A 22 40.38 -4.96 42.82
CA ASP A 22 40.92 -3.79 42.12
C ASP A 22 41.07 -4.00 40.59
N ASN A 23 40.63 -5.15 40.05
CA ASN A 23 40.79 -5.59 38.65
C ASN A 23 42.26 -5.67 38.17
N ASN A 24 43.23 -5.84 39.08
CA ASN A 24 44.65 -5.97 38.74
C ASN A 24 45.06 -7.45 38.62
N TRP A 25 44.63 -8.06 37.52
CA TRP A 25 44.76 -9.51 37.27
C TRP A 25 46.21 -10.01 37.34
N ASN A 26 47.17 -9.24 36.82
CA ASN A 26 48.59 -9.63 36.83
C ASN A 26 49.18 -9.64 38.26
N ALA A 27 48.77 -8.69 39.11
CA ALA A 27 49.18 -8.68 40.51
C ALA A 27 48.55 -9.86 41.29
N ALA A 28 47.28 -10.18 41.01
CA ALA A 28 46.61 -11.35 41.59
C ALA A 28 47.29 -12.66 41.15
N ILE A 29 47.61 -12.81 39.86
CA ILE A 29 48.34 -13.98 39.32
C ILE A 29 49.70 -14.14 40.01
N ALA A 30 50.46 -13.05 40.20
CA ALA A 30 51.79 -13.12 40.83
C ALA A 30 51.71 -13.63 42.29
N LEU A 31 50.71 -13.16 43.05
CA LEU A 31 50.48 -13.59 44.43
C LEU A 31 50.02 -15.05 44.50
N LEU A 32 49.16 -15.48 43.57
CA LEU A 32 48.68 -16.86 43.49
C LEU A 32 49.78 -17.85 43.05
N LYS A 33 50.72 -17.43 42.19
CA LYS A 33 51.90 -18.25 41.84
C LYS A 33 52.85 -18.44 43.03
N GLN A 34 53.02 -17.43 43.88
CA GLN A 34 53.77 -17.59 45.14
C GLN A 34 53.08 -18.59 46.08
N ALA A 35 51.74 -18.59 46.11
CA ALA A 35 50.99 -19.59 46.86
C ALA A 35 51.14 -20.99 46.26
N GLU A 36 51.14 -21.13 44.92
CA GLU A 36 51.41 -22.38 44.19
C GLU A 36 52.78 -22.97 44.57
N GLU A 37 53.86 -22.16 44.58
CA GLU A 37 55.22 -22.62 44.91
C GLU A 37 55.35 -23.15 46.35
N ILE A 38 54.65 -22.53 47.30
CA ILE A 38 54.64 -22.99 48.71
C ILE A 38 53.90 -24.33 48.83
N LEU A 39 52.89 -24.57 47.98
CA LEU A 39 52.04 -25.76 47.99
C LEU A 39 52.67 -26.97 47.29
N LEU A 40 53.56 -26.76 46.31
CA LEU A 40 54.21 -27.78 45.46
C LEU A 40 54.95 -28.92 46.19
N ASN A 41 55.18 -28.80 47.50
CA ASN A 41 55.88 -29.80 48.33
C ASN A 41 55.14 -30.14 49.63
N LYS A 42 53.81 -29.91 49.70
CA LYS A 42 53.00 -30.09 50.92
C LYS A 42 51.71 -30.87 50.63
N ASN A 43 51.25 -31.66 51.59
CA ASN A 43 50.10 -32.57 51.44
C ASN A 43 48.74 -31.85 51.62
N LEU A 44 48.59 -30.66 51.04
CA LEU A 44 47.43 -29.75 51.19
C LEU A 44 46.66 -29.61 49.86
N LYS A 45 46.15 -30.73 49.35
CA LYS A 45 45.57 -30.82 47.99
C LYS A 45 44.35 -29.91 47.77
N GLN A 46 43.52 -29.65 48.78
CA GLN A 46 42.34 -28.79 48.60
C GLN A 46 42.73 -27.32 48.36
N ASP A 47 43.70 -26.80 49.13
CA ASP A 47 44.23 -25.44 48.95
C ASP A 47 44.95 -25.31 47.60
N GLU A 48 45.67 -26.36 47.19
CA GLU A 48 46.30 -26.46 45.87
C GLU A 48 45.26 -26.39 44.72
N GLY A 49 44.17 -27.16 44.81
CA GLY A 49 43.07 -27.09 43.85
C GLY A 49 42.44 -25.69 43.75
N ASN A 50 42.24 -25.03 44.90
CA ASN A 50 41.68 -23.68 44.96
C ASN A 50 42.62 -22.61 44.37
N VAL A 51 43.92 -22.72 44.62
CA VAL A 51 44.94 -21.84 44.01
C VAL A 51 44.96 -22.03 42.49
N PHE A 52 44.91 -23.26 41.99
CA PHE A 52 44.85 -23.52 40.54
C PHE A 52 43.57 -23.01 39.90
N TYR A 53 42.41 -23.17 40.54
CA TYR A 53 41.16 -22.62 40.02
C TYR A 53 41.22 -21.09 39.91
N ARG A 54 41.76 -20.41 40.93
CA ARG A 54 41.91 -18.96 40.91
C ARG A 54 42.98 -18.49 39.92
N LEU A 55 44.10 -19.20 39.77
CA LEU A 55 45.08 -18.93 38.71
C LEU A 55 44.45 -19.05 37.33
N ALA A 56 43.63 -20.08 37.11
CA ALA A 56 42.94 -20.30 35.86
C ALA A 56 41.96 -19.16 35.54
N ARG A 57 41.15 -18.76 36.53
CA ARG A 57 40.20 -17.66 36.40
C ARG A 57 40.89 -16.31 36.16
N ASN A 58 41.98 -16.02 36.87
CA ASN A 58 42.68 -14.75 36.68
C ASN A 58 43.44 -14.70 35.35
N HIS A 59 44.03 -15.80 34.89
CA HIS A 59 44.61 -15.86 33.55
C HIS A 59 43.54 -15.72 32.46
N HIS A 60 42.33 -16.25 32.66
CA HIS A 60 41.21 -16.01 31.75
C HIS A 60 40.90 -14.49 31.69
N LEU A 61 40.66 -13.86 32.83
CA LEU A 61 40.33 -12.42 32.89
C LEU A 61 41.46 -11.50 32.40
N ALA A 62 42.73 -11.89 32.62
CA ALA A 62 43.90 -11.20 32.08
C ALA A 62 43.95 -11.31 30.55
N GLY A 63 43.57 -12.46 29.98
CA GLY A 63 43.41 -12.63 28.53
C GLY A 63 42.30 -11.76 27.96
N ASP A 64 41.15 -11.66 28.64
CA ASP A 64 40.04 -10.80 28.22
C ASP A 64 40.40 -9.30 28.22
N SER A 65 41.34 -8.94 29.09
CA SER A 65 41.81 -7.56 29.29
C SER A 65 43.10 -7.25 28.51
N ALA A 66 43.66 -8.22 27.78
CA ALA A 66 44.94 -8.09 27.08
C ALA A 66 44.81 -7.21 25.82
N LYS A 67 45.88 -6.46 25.50
CA LYS A 67 45.86 -5.50 24.39
C LYS A 67 46.44 -6.07 23.09
N THR A 68 47.13 -7.21 23.16
CA THR A 68 47.79 -7.85 22.03
C THR A 68 47.35 -9.30 21.86
N LYS A 69 47.33 -9.79 20.61
CA LYS A 69 46.85 -11.13 20.27
C LYS A 69 47.72 -12.23 20.89
N GLU A 70 49.01 -11.95 21.04
CA GLU A 70 50.00 -12.83 21.68
C GLU A 70 49.70 -12.98 23.17
N GLU A 71 49.44 -11.88 23.89
CA GLU A 71 49.09 -11.90 25.32
C GLU A 71 47.76 -12.61 25.59
N VAL A 72 46.76 -12.42 24.71
CA VAL A 72 45.48 -13.14 24.76
C VAL A 72 45.71 -14.66 24.69
N SER A 73 46.47 -15.10 23.67
CA SER A 73 46.77 -16.52 23.43
C SER A 73 47.55 -17.16 24.59
N GLU A 74 48.54 -16.45 25.13
CA GLU A 74 49.38 -16.96 26.22
C GLU A 74 48.59 -17.11 27.53
N ASN A 75 47.82 -16.09 27.90
CA ASN A 75 47.01 -16.10 29.11
C ASN A 75 45.92 -17.19 29.05
N TYR A 76 45.29 -17.37 27.91
CA TYR A 76 44.29 -18.40 27.71
C TYR A 76 44.81 -19.83 27.74
N LYS A 77 45.99 -20.08 27.16
CA LYS A 77 46.67 -21.39 27.30
C LYS A 77 46.96 -21.71 28.75
N LEU A 78 47.43 -20.72 29.52
CA LEU A 78 47.71 -20.88 30.95
C LEU A 78 46.43 -21.13 31.74
N ALA A 79 45.36 -20.40 31.44
CA ALA A 79 44.06 -20.59 32.07
C ALA A 79 43.50 -22.00 31.84
N ILE A 80 43.55 -22.52 30.61
CA ILE A 80 43.19 -23.91 30.29
C ILE A 80 44.01 -24.90 31.13
N ALA A 81 45.32 -24.71 31.17
CA ALA A 81 46.22 -25.63 31.88
C ALA A 81 45.91 -25.67 33.38
N PHE A 82 45.66 -24.51 34.00
CA PHE A 82 45.35 -24.42 35.42
C PHE A 82 43.95 -24.93 35.75
N TYR A 83 42.94 -24.71 34.88
CA TYR A 83 41.63 -25.33 35.06
C TYR A 83 41.70 -26.85 35.04
N LYS A 84 42.48 -27.46 34.13
CA LYS A 84 42.71 -28.91 34.11
C LYS A 84 43.36 -29.42 35.38
N LYS A 85 44.37 -28.71 35.91
CA LYS A 85 45.04 -29.07 37.17
C LYS A 85 44.06 -29.02 38.34
N ALA A 86 43.27 -27.95 38.46
CA ALA A 86 42.25 -27.79 39.50
C ALA A 86 41.21 -28.91 39.42
N LEU A 87 40.74 -29.24 38.22
CA LEU A 87 39.75 -30.29 37.97
C LEU A 87 40.23 -31.66 38.42
N ASN A 88 41.45 -32.05 38.05
CA ASN A 88 42.02 -33.34 38.43
C ASN A 88 42.09 -33.48 39.97
N ILE A 89 42.49 -32.42 40.66
CA ILE A 89 42.59 -32.42 42.13
C ILE A 89 41.20 -32.47 42.78
N PHE A 90 40.25 -31.66 42.32
CA PHE A 90 38.90 -31.67 42.87
C PHE A 90 38.15 -32.97 42.59
N GLU A 91 38.47 -33.64 41.49
CA GLU A 91 37.97 -34.96 41.14
C GLU A 91 38.54 -36.05 42.04
N GLU A 92 39.86 -36.02 42.31
CA GLU A 92 40.51 -36.94 43.23
C GLU A 92 39.93 -36.82 44.66
N LEU A 93 39.69 -35.59 45.10
CA LEU A 93 39.19 -35.28 46.44
C LEU A 93 37.65 -35.34 46.56
N LYS A 94 36.93 -35.58 45.45
CA LYS A 94 35.45 -35.59 45.37
C LYS A 94 34.80 -34.31 45.92
N ILE A 95 35.42 -33.15 45.70
CA ILE A 95 34.95 -31.88 46.27
C ILE A 95 33.98 -31.18 45.30
N ALA A 96 32.91 -30.61 45.85
CA ALA A 96 31.82 -29.99 45.09
C ALA A 96 32.24 -28.79 44.24
N GLU A 97 33.38 -28.15 44.55
CA GLU A 97 33.92 -27.01 43.78
C GLU A 97 34.37 -27.40 42.35
N LYS A 98 34.49 -28.70 42.03
CA LYS A 98 34.78 -29.22 40.66
C LYS A 98 33.87 -28.58 39.61
N LYS A 99 32.59 -28.35 39.92
CA LYS A 99 31.60 -27.76 38.99
C LYS A 99 31.97 -26.37 38.50
N PHE A 100 32.64 -25.56 39.32
CA PHE A 100 33.04 -24.20 38.97
C PHE A 100 34.26 -24.20 38.05
N ALA A 101 35.19 -25.13 38.25
CA ALA A 101 36.33 -25.34 37.36
C ALA A 101 35.88 -25.93 36.00
N ILE A 102 34.87 -26.80 35.97
CA ILE A 102 34.30 -27.34 34.72
C ILE A 102 33.64 -26.22 33.92
N SER A 103 32.82 -25.38 34.57
CA SER A 103 32.16 -24.25 33.91
C SER A 103 33.17 -23.27 33.33
N GLY A 104 34.13 -22.81 34.14
CA GLY A 104 35.16 -21.85 33.69
C GLY A 104 36.07 -22.40 32.58
N PHE A 105 36.30 -23.71 32.55
CA PHE A 105 37.03 -24.39 31.48
C PHE A 105 36.25 -24.45 30.16
N ILE A 106 34.95 -24.78 30.22
CA ILE A 106 34.05 -24.85 29.05
C ILE A 106 33.84 -23.46 28.44
N ASP A 107 33.61 -22.44 29.29
CA ASP A 107 33.41 -21.06 28.85
C ASP A 107 34.65 -20.52 28.11
N LEU A 108 35.84 -20.84 28.64
CA LEU A 108 37.12 -20.46 28.05
C LEU A 108 37.43 -21.19 26.73
N LEU A 109 37.12 -22.49 26.62
CA LEU A 109 37.29 -23.25 25.38
C LEU A 109 36.37 -22.74 24.26
N THR A 110 35.15 -22.35 24.62
CA THR A 110 34.17 -21.72 23.71
C THR A 110 34.70 -20.39 23.17
N TYR A 111 35.39 -19.62 24.02
CA TYR A 111 35.95 -18.31 23.68
C TYR A 111 37.24 -18.40 22.83
N ILE A 112 38.20 -19.27 23.17
CA ILE A 112 39.52 -19.37 22.52
C ILE A 112 39.45 -19.88 21.08
N PHE A 113 38.62 -20.89 20.84
CA PHE A 113 38.69 -21.65 19.60
C PHE A 113 37.74 -21.15 18.51
N GLY A 114 36.86 -20.19 18.80
CA GLY A 114 35.93 -19.61 17.83
C GLY A 114 35.29 -20.65 16.90
N PHE A 115 34.97 -21.83 17.44
CA PHE A 115 34.72 -23.11 16.78
C PHE A 115 34.98 -23.19 15.25
N ASP A 116 36.16 -23.72 14.90
CA ASP A 116 36.37 -24.58 13.73
C ASP A 116 37.16 -25.83 14.19
N VAL A 117 36.55 -27.04 14.08
CA VAL A 117 37.23 -28.34 14.33
C VAL A 117 36.72 -29.45 13.39
N GLY A 118 37.20 -29.44 12.15
CA GLY A 118 37.92 -30.56 11.49
C GLY A 118 37.30 -31.96 11.28
N ASN A 119 36.29 -32.41 12.02
CA ASN A 119 35.45 -33.57 11.65
C ASN A 119 34.18 -33.61 12.52
N GLU A 120 33.11 -33.01 11.99
CA GLU A 120 31.80 -32.82 12.63
C GLU A 120 31.13 -34.15 13.01
N THR A 121 31.49 -35.24 12.33
CA THR A 121 31.06 -36.62 12.67
C THR A 121 31.60 -37.07 14.03
N SER A 122 32.79 -36.61 14.42
CA SER A 122 33.42 -37.01 15.69
C SER A 122 32.83 -36.29 16.90
N LEU A 123 32.27 -35.08 16.72
CA LEU A 123 31.62 -34.33 17.79
C LEU A 123 30.28 -34.96 18.16
N LEU A 124 29.50 -35.35 17.14
CA LEU A 124 28.27 -36.12 17.28
C LEU A 124 28.54 -37.50 17.89
N GLU A 125 29.63 -38.17 17.47
CA GLU A 125 30.01 -39.48 18.02
C GLU A 125 30.56 -39.37 19.44
N SER A 126 31.23 -38.27 19.79
CA SER A 126 31.70 -37.98 21.15
C SER A 126 30.55 -37.65 22.11
N ALA A 127 29.53 -36.92 21.63
CA ALA A 127 28.28 -36.70 22.37
C ALA A 127 27.51 -38.01 22.60
N LYS A 128 27.45 -38.89 21.59
CA LYS A 128 26.86 -40.24 21.69
C LYS A 128 27.68 -41.18 22.59
N ASN A 129 29.00 -41.03 22.66
CA ASN A 129 29.86 -41.86 23.51
C ASN A 129 29.82 -41.41 24.98
N HIS A 130 29.82 -40.10 25.25
CA HIS A 130 29.55 -39.57 26.60
C HIS A 130 28.16 -40.00 27.11
N PHE A 131 27.18 -40.09 26.22
CA PHE A 131 25.86 -40.64 26.50
C PHE A 131 25.88 -42.13 26.86
N LYS A 132 26.69 -42.94 26.17
CA LYS A 132 26.90 -44.37 26.50
C LYS A 132 27.58 -44.56 27.86
N ASP A 133 28.56 -43.73 28.19
CA ASP A 133 29.30 -43.81 29.45
C ASP A 133 28.45 -43.34 30.65
N ALA A 134 27.64 -42.29 30.45
CA ALA A 134 26.63 -41.83 31.40
C ALA A 134 25.61 -42.94 31.72
N LYS A 135 25.16 -43.68 30.69
CA LYS A 135 24.24 -44.81 30.81
C LYS A 135 24.84 -46.00 31.57
N ILE A 136 26.13 -46.31 31.38
CA ILE A 136 26.82 -47.42 32.06
C ILE A 136 27.03 -47.12 33.55
N MET A 137 27.43 -45.89 33.91
CA MET A 137 27.55 -45.48 35.32
C MET A 137 26.20 -45.42 36.03
N TYR A 138 25.14 -45.13 35.28
CA TYR A 138 23.75 -45.05 35.73
C TYR A 138 23.13 -46.41 36.06
N GLN A 139 23.38 -47.45 35.24
CA GLN A 139 22.89 -48.81 35.47
C GLN A 139 23.43 -49.44 36.77
N GLN A 140 24.49 -48.87 37.35
CA GLN A 140 25.15 -49.37 38.55
C GLN A 140 24.65 -48.72 39.86
N ASN A 141 23.89 -47.61 39.83
CA ASN A 141 23.46 -46.88 41.03
C ASN A 141 21.99 -46.40 40.95
N GLY A 142 21.06 -47.20 41.45
CA GLY A 142 19.62 -46.96 41.36
C GLY A 142 19.04 -45.99 42.40
N ASN A 143 18.89 -44.70 42.05
CA ASN A 143 17.92 -43.80 42.68
C ASN A 143 17.22 -42.88 41.65
N LEU A 144 15.92 -42.65 41.86
CA LEU A 144 14.95 -42.18 40.87
C LEU A 144 14.79 -40.65 40.80
N HIS A 145 15.36 -39.90 41.76
CA HIS A 145 15.28 -38.44 41.91
C HIS A 145 16.44 -37.68 41.23
N ASP A 146 17.59 -38.33 41.06
CA ASP A 146 18.77 -37.72 40.45
C ASP A 146 18.97 -38.14 38.97
N SER A 147 18.15 -39.08 38.48
CA SER A 147 17.99 -39.52 37.07
C SER A 147 17.37 -38.43 36.18
N PHE A 148 16.33 -37.78 36.69
CA PHE A 148 15.63 -36.68 36.00
C PHE A 148 16.52 -35.42 35.83
N LYS A 149 17.60 -35.33 36.63
CA LYS A 149 18.60 -34.25 36.59
C LYS A 149 19.64 -34.41 35.48
N MET A 150 19.92 -35.63 35.04
CA MET A 150 20.81 -35.89 33.90
C MET A 150 20.08 -35.71 32.56
N GLU A 151 18.79 -36.03 32.50
CA GLU A 151 17.96 -35.93 31.28
C GLU A 151 17.74 -34.48 30.81
N ILE A 152 17.58 -33.56 31.75
CA ILE A 152 17.52 -32.10 31.47
C ILE A 152 18.88 -31.55 31.00
N MET A 153 19.96 -32.30 31.19
CA MET A 153 21.28 -31.98 30.67
C MET A 153 21.53 -32.59 29.28
N GLU A 154 20.74 -33.57 28.84
CA GLU A 154 20.73 -34.19 27.49
C GLU A 154 19.81 -33.45 26.50
N THR A 155 18.64 -32.98 26.93
CA THR A 155 17.79 -32.07 26.13
C THR A 155 18.55 -30.81 25.71
N ARG A 156 19.51 -30.44 26.57
CA ARG A 156 20.52 -29.39 26.41
C ARG A 156 21.52 -29.66 25.28
N THR A 157 21.81 -30.91 24.94
CA THR A 157 22.70 -31.27 23.83
C THR A 157 21.92 -31.42 22.51
N LEU A 158 20.66 -31.90 22.57
CA LEU A 158 19.76 -32.03 21.42
C LEU A 158 19.39 -30.69 20.77
N THR A 159 19.10 -29.67 21.58
CA THR A 159 18.77 -28.31 21.10
C THR A 159 19.99 -27.63 20.43
N LEU A 160 21.20 -27.94 20.89
CA LEU A 160 22.46 -27.46 20.32
C LEU A 160 22.84 -28.17 19.00
N LEU A 161 22.41 -29.42 18.78
CA LEU A 161 22.60 -30.17 17.52
C LEU A 161 21.54 -29.82 16.45
N ILE A 162 20.29 -29.56 16.86
CA ILE A 162 19.18 -29.15 15.98
C ILE A 162 19.43 -27.76 15.39
N GLY A 163 20.00 -26.83 16.16
CA GLY A 163 20.40 -25.50 15.66
C GLY A 163 21.62 -25.51 14.73
N GLU A 164 22.44 -26.56 14.74
CA GLU A 164 23.68 -26.67 13.94
C GLU A 164 23.46 -27.42 12.60
N LEU A 165 22.56 -28.41 12.55
CA LEU A 165 22.19 -29.14 11.32
C LEU A 165 21.37 -28.31 10.31
N THR A 166 20.54 -27.38 10.78
CA THR A 166 19.68 -26.55 9.89
C THR A 166 20.41 -25.36 9.26
N ALA A 167 21.69 -25.17 9.57
CA ALA A 167 22.59 -24.26 8.86
C ALA A 167 23.20 -24.85 7.57
N ARG A 168 22.80 -26.06 7.10
CA ARG A 168 23.15 -26.61 5.77
C ARG A 168 21.89 -26.68 4.88
N PHE A 169 21.47 -25.66 4.13
CA PHE A 169 21.97 -25.27 2.80
C PHE A 169 22.13 -26.39 1.75
N ASP A 170 21.37 -27.49 1.85
CA ASP A 170 21.04 -28.35 0.69
C ASP A 170 19.69 -29.09 0.89
N GLN A 171 19.02 -29.47 -0.20
CA GLN A 171 17.62 -29.98 -0.20
C GLN A 171 17.40 -31.37 0.44
N ASP A 172 18.42 -31.97 1.07
CA ASP A 172 18.48 -33.41 1.34
C ASP A 172 18.34 -33.79 2.84
N VAL A 173 17.79 -32.91 3.69
CA VAL A 173 17.53 -33.21 5.11
C VAL A 173 16.06 -33.53 5.35
N ASP A 174 15.78 -34.69 5.96
CA ASP A 174 14.42 -35.17 6.29
C ASP A 174 13.85 -34.44 7.52
N TYR A 175 13.40 -33.19 7.32
CA TYR A 175 12.76 -32.36 8.34
C TYR A 175 11.63 -33.09 9.11
N LYS A 176 10.95 -34.06 8.47
CA LYS A 176 9.88 -34.83 9.11
C LYS A 176 10.40 -35.69 10.25
N LYS A 177 11.63 -36.21 10.12
CA LYS A 177 12.26 -37.04 11.14
C LYS A 177 12.65 -36.25 12.39
N ILE A 178 13.25 -35.06 12.23
CA ILE A 178 13.63 -34.20 13.36
C ILE A 178 12.39 -33.77 14.15
N ILE A 179 11.31 -33.40 13.44
CA ILE A 179 10.05 -33.01 14.08
C ILE A 179 9.40 -34.21 14.78
N ALA A 180 9.43 -35.41 14.19
CA ALA A 180 8.89 -36.62 14.82
C ALA A 180 9.65 -37.03 16.10
N GLU A 181 10.99 -36.87 16.13
CA GLU A 181 11.81 -37.13 17.32
C GLU A 181 11.54 -36.13 18.44
N PHE A 182 11.38 -34.85 18.10
CA PHE A 182 10.96 -33.82 19.05
C PHE A 182 9.54 -34.11 19.60
N ASP A 183 8.62 -34.50 18.73
CA ASP A 183 7.25 -34.86 19.09
C ASP A 183 7.18 -36.01 20.11
N ALA A 184 7.97 -37.07 19.88
CA ALA A 184 8.04 -38.21 20.78
C ALA A 184 8.56 -37.83 22.18
N LEU A 185 9.53 -36.91 22.25
CA LEU A 185 10.08 -36.41 23.52
C LEU A 185 9.04 -35.63 24.35
N VAL A 186 8.25 -34.77 23.69
CA VAL A 186 7.19 -34.01 24.35
C VAL A 186 6.13 -34.95 24.94
N LEU A 187 5.75 -36.00 24.20
CA LEU A 187 4.78 -36.99 24.66
C LEU A 187 5.28 -37.82 25.85
N ASP A 188 6.53 -38.29 25.83
CA ASP A 188 7.13 -39.03 26.95
C ASP A 188 7.16 -38.18 28.22
N MET A 189 7.52 -36.90 28.12
CA MET A 189 7.55 -36.02 29.28
C MET A 189 6.15 -35.73 29.85
N ILE A 190 5.12 -35.58 29.02
CA ILE A 190 3.72 -35.47 29.48
C ILE A 190 3.33 -36.71 30.29
N GLU A 191 3.71 -37.90 29.83
CA GLU A 191 3.45 -39.16 30.55
C GLU A 191 4.20 -39.24 31.88
N GLN A 192 5.45 -38.77 31.95
CA GLN A 192 6.24 -38.72 33.19
C GLN A 192 5.67 -37.72 34.21
N LEU A 193 5.24 -36.53 33.75
CA LEU A 193 4.59 -35.52 34.59
C LEU A 193 3.29 -36.05 35.22
N ALA A 194 2.49 -36.78 34.44
CA ALA A 194 1.25 -37.39 34.92
C ALA A 194 1.49 -38.51 35.97
N LYS A 195 2.60 -39.25 35.86
CA LYS A 195 2.96 -40.33 36.80
C LYS A 195 3.58 -39.85 38.11
N LYS A 196 4.18 -38.65 38.16
CA LYS A 196 4.87 -38.12 39.34
C LYS A 196 4.73 -36.59 39.50
N PRO A 197 3.77 -36.11 40.29
CA PRO A 197 3.47 -34.67 40.43
C PRO A 197 4.48 -33.84 41.25
N LYS A 198 5.70 -34.36 41.51
CA LYS A 198 6.74 -33.73 42.37
C LYS A 198 8.02 -33.36 41.59
N LEU A 199 7.90 -32.95 40.34
CA LEU A 199 9.01 -32.29 39.64
C LEU A 199 9.27 -30.93 40.29
N SER A 200 10.50 -30.41 40.30
CA SER A 200 10.70 -29.01 40.72
C SER A 200 10.40 -28.06 39.55
N ASP A 201 9.91 -26.86 39.85
CA ASP A 201 9.61 -25.79 38.88
C ASP A 201 10.77 -25.55 37.91
N TYR A 202 11.99 -25.56 38.46
CA TYR A 202 13.24 -25.40 37.71
C TYR A 202 13.38 -26.39 36.53
N TYR A 203 12.96 -27.64 36.70
CA TYR A 203 13.12 -28.68 35.68
C TYR A 203 12.11 -28.57 34.56
N LEU A 204 10.86 -28.29 34.93
CA LEU A 204 9.77 -28.05 34.02
C LEU A 204 9.99 -26.76 33.21
N HIS A 205 10.45 -25.69 33.87
CA HIS A 205 10.85 -24.42 33.26
C HIS A 205 11.88 -24.61 32.12
N ARG A 206 12.96 -25.37 32.35
CA ARG A 206 14.02 -25.56 31.34
C ARG A 206 13.54 -26.32 30.11
N PHE A 207 12.69 -27.31 30.31
CA PHE A 207 12.09 -28.06 29.22
C PHE A 207 11.20 -27.16 28.34
N LEU A 208 10.30 -26.39 28.97
CA LEU A 208 9.42 -25.45 28.29
C LEU A 208 10.21 -24.42 27.47
N THR A 209 11.33 -23.93 28.02
CA THR A 209 12.26 -23.03 27.33
C THR A 209 12.82 -23.65 26.04
N CYS A 210 13.29 -24.90 26.08
CA CYS A 210 13.82 -25.60 24.89
C CYS A 210 12.75 -25.81 23.81
N MET A 211 11.51 -26.14 24.20
CA MET A 211 10.39 -26.24 23.26
C MET A 211 10.10 -24.90 22.57
N GLY A 212 10.11 -23.79 23.32
CA GLY A 212 9.91 -22.45 22.76
C GLY A 212 10.94 -22.08 21.68
N TYR A 213 12.22 -22.44 21.88
CA TYR A 213 13.29 -22.21 20.89
C TYR A 213 13.10 -23.05 19.62
N CYS A 214 12.85 -24.35 19.75
CA CYS A 214 12.64 -25.24 18.60
C CYS A 214 11.45 -24.77 17.76
N PHE A 215 10.38 -24.33 18.43
CA PHE A 215 9.19 -23.80 17.78
C PHE A 215 9.43 -22.50 17.01
N HIS A 216 10.03 -21.49 17.65
CA HIS A 216 10.30 -20.22 16.96
C HIS A 216 11.08 -20.48 15.68
N TYR A 217 11.98 -21.47 15.71
CA TYR A 217 12.71 -21.85 14.53
C TYR A 217 11.84 -22.55 13.46
N ILE A 218 11.10 -23.60 13.83
CA ILE A 218 10.23 -24.35 12.91
C ILE A 218 9.20 -23.42 12.24
N GLY A 219 8.54 -22.57 13.04
CA GLY A 219 7.48 -21.68 12.58
C GLY A 219 7.95 -20.43 11.82
N THR A 220 9.24 -20.08 11.87
CA THR A 220 9.79 -18.90 11.17
C THR A 220 10.65 -19.26 9.96
N TYR A 221 11.27 -20.45 9.94
CA TYR A 221 12.33 -20.78 8.97
C TYR A 221 12.07 -22.04 8.13
N VAL A 222 10.99 -22.81 8.34
CA VAL A 222 10.68 -23.99 7.51
C VAL A 222 9.68 -23.61 6.39
N PRO A 223 10.03 -23.80 5.10
CA PRO A 223 9.12 -23.54 3.98
C PRO A 223 7.84 -24.40 4.00
N ASN A 224 6.72 -23.79 3.62
CA ASN A 224 5.37 -24.42 3.63
C ASN A 224 5.22 -25.64 2.72
N ASP A 225 6.08 -25.76 1.70
CA ASP A 225 6.07 -26.82 0.69
C ASP A 225 6.75 -28.12 1.14
N ILE A 226 7.47 -28.11 2.26
CA ILE A 226 8.22 -29.27 2.76
C ILE A 226 7.38 -30.14 3.72
N ILE A 227 6.55 -29.53 4.59
CA ILE A 227 5.73 -30.21 5.61
C ILE A 227 4.40 -29.45 5.83
N ASN A 228 3.32 -30.14 6.24
CA ASN A 228 2.10 -29.51 6.77
C ASN A 228 2.37 -28.92 8.18
N ILE A 229 3.11 -27.81 8.23
CA ILE A 229 3.59 -27.17 9.45
C ILE A 229 2.43 -26.69 10.32
N GLU A 230 1.35 -26.18 9.71
CA GLU A 230 0.16 -25.70 10.41
C GLU A 230 -0.43 -26.76 11.36
N GLN A 231 -0.58 -28.00 10.88
CA GLN A 231 -1.10 -29.11 11.69
C GLN A 231 -0.13 -29.46 12.83
N GLN A 232 1.17 -29.50 12.57
CA GLN A 232 2.17 -29.85 13.58
C GLN A 232 2.28 -28.80 14.69
N LEU A 233 2.25 -27.51 14.32
CA LEU A 233 2.25 -26.43 15.31
C LEU A 233 0.99 -26.45 16.18
N THR A 234 -0.16 -26.80 15.59
CA THR A 234 -1.42 -26.99 16.32
C THR A 234 -1.34 -28.19 17.28
N ASP A 235 -0.73 -29.30 16.86
CA ASP A 235 -0.54 -30.47 17.71
C ASP A 235 0.40 -30.19 18.89
N ILE A 236 1.45 -29.38 18.69
CA ILE A 236 2.35 -28.93 19.76
C ILE A 236 1.60 -28.02 20.74
N LEU A 237 0.76 -27.07 20.28
CA LEU A 237 -0.10 -26.26 21.14
C LEU A 237 -1.03 -27.11 22.01
N ASN A 238 -1.68 -28.11 21.42
CA ASN A 238 -2.58 -29.02 22.13
C ASN A 238 -1.84 -29.83 23.21
N ARG A 239 -0.58 -30.19 22.97
CA ARG A 239 0.25 -30.91 23.94
C ARG A 239 0.77 -29.99 25.05
N ASN A 240 1.11 -28.75 24.74
CA ASN A 240 1.43 -27.73 25.74
C ASN A 240 0.24 -27.51 26.68
N GLN A 241 -0.98 -27.44 26.14
CA GLN A 241 -2.20 -27.34 26.95
C GLN A 241 -2.36 -28.51 27.92
N LYS A 242 -2.01 -29.74 27.53
CA LYS A 242 -2.03 -30.90 28.43
C LYS A 242 -1.02 -30.76 29.57
N ILE A 243 0.15 -30.17 29.32
CA ILE A 243 1.15 -29.87 30.36
C ILE A 243 0.55 -28.87 31.37
N ILE A 244 -0.15 -27.82 30.91
CA ILE A 244 -0.85 -26.86 31.78
C ILE A 244 -1.85 -27.56 32.69
N ASN A 245 -2.74 -28.37 32.11
CA ASN A 245 -3.79 -29.05 32.85
C ASN A 245 -3.20 -29.97 33.95
N ILE A 246 -2.07 -30.62 33.67
CA ILE A 246 -1.34 -31.42 34.67
C ILE A 246 -0.79 -30.52 35.79
N ILE A 247 -0.14 -29.40 35.45
CA ILE A 247 0.39 -28.44 36.44
C ILE A 247 -0.74 -27.90 37.34
N ASP A 248 -1.87 -27.50 36.76
CA ASP A 248 -3.00 -26.94 37.51
C ASP A 248 -3.68 -27.95 38.44
N SER A 249 -3.73 -29.23 38.04
CA SER A 249 -4.31 -30.30 38.86
C SER A 249 -3.53 -30.63 40.14
N THR A 250 -2.28 -30.17 40.28
CA THR A 250 -1.38 -30.54 41.39
C THR A 250 -1.53 -29.70 42.68
N ARG A 251 -2.47 -28.73 42.73
CA ARG A 251 -2.91 -27.97 43.94
C ARG A 251 -1.82 -27.33 44.82
N SER A 252 -0.66 -26.94 44.27
CA SER A 252 0.31 -26.09 44.98
C SER A 252 0.65 -24.85 44.15
N TYR A 253 -0.17 -23.81 44.28
CA TYR A 253 -0.07 -22.57 43.50
C TYR A 253 1.32 -21.91 43.59
N ASP A 254 1.98 -22.05 44.74
CA ASP A 254 3.30 -21.45 45.01
C ASP A 254 4.49 -22.24 44.42
N THR A 255 4.29 -23.47 43.91
CA THR A 255 5.41 -24.38 43.57
C THR A 255 5.76 -24.43 42.09
N TYR A 256 4.91 -23.91 41.19
CA TYR A 256 5.10 -23.99 39.73
C TYR A 256 4.87 -22.66 38.98
N PHE A 257 4.99 -21.53 39.69
CA PHE A 257 4.68 -20.21 39.14
C PHE A 257 5.55 -19.89 37.90
N GLU A 258 6.86 -20.18 37.91
CA GLU A 258 7.73 -19.90 36.78
C GLU A 258 7.26 -20.71 35.57
N SER A 259 7.04 -22.02 35.72
CA SER A 259 6.57 -22.88 34.63
C SER A 259 5.23 -22.42 34.04
N LYS A 260 4.26 -22.01 34.87
CA LYS A 260 2.97 -21.45 34.40
C LYS A 260 3.16 -20.20 33.56
N PHE A 261 3.99 -19.28 34.03
CA PHE A 261 4.36 -18.07 33.30
C PHE A 261 4.97 -18.41 31.92
N TYR A 262 5.86 -19.40 31.86
CA TYR A 262 6.49 -19.81 30.60
C TYR A 262 5.50 -20.43 29.60
N VAL A 263 4.57 -21.28 30.06
CA VAL A 263 3.60 -21.86 29.13
C VAL A 263 2.67 -20.79 28.54
N CYS A 264 2.24 -19.82 29.35
CA CYS A 264 1.43 -18.70 28.86
C CYS A 264 2.16 -17.90 27.76
N LEU A 265 3.45 -17.61 27.94
CA LEU A 265 4.26 -16.89 26.94
C LEU A 265 4.49 -17.71 25.66
N ILE A 266 4.67 -19.04 25.79
CA ILE A 266 4.80 -19.96 24.66
C ILE A 266 3.49 -19.98 23.86
N HIS A 267 2.34 -20.16 24.49
CA HIS A 267 1.04 -20.11 23.82
C HIS A 267 0.78 -18.76 23.13
N SER A 268 1.13 -17.66 23.80
CA SER A 268 1.05 -16.31 23.23
C SER A 268 1.87 -16.20 21.94
N SER A 269 3.13 -16.64 21.99
CA SER A 269 4.04 -16.58 20.85
C SER A 269 3.64 -17.50 19.70
N PHE A 270 3.10 -18.68 20.01
CA PHE A 270 2.66 -19.66 19.01
C PHE A 270 1.50 -19.14 18.19
N ASN A 271 0.50 -18.60 18.88
CA ASN A 271 -0.65 -18.00 18.24
C ASN A 271 -0.24 -16.83 17.32
N LEU A 272 0.75 -16.01 17.69
CA LEU A 272 1.24 -14.98 16.77
C LEU A 272 1.97 -15.51 15.55
N ILE A 273 2.81 -16.54 15.68
CA ILE A 273 3.50 -17.14 14.54
C ILE A 273 2.49 -17.81 13.60
N LEU A 274 1.50 -18.53 14.15
CA LEU A 274 0.40 -19.09 13.38
C LEU A 274 -0.37 -18.00 12.62
N GLY A 275 -0.70 -16.89 13.30
CA GLY A 275 -1.37 -15.76 12.67
C GLY A 275 -0.51 -15.10 11.59
N ALA A 276 0.78 -14.89 11.84
CA ALA A 276 1.64 -14.15 10.90
C ALA A 276 2.01 -14.96 9.65
N TYR A 277 2.26 -16.26 9.78
CA TYR A 277 2.87 -17.06 8.71
C TYR A 277 1.94 -18.10 8.07
N TYR A 278 0.90 -18.54 8.78
CA TYR A 278 0.13 -19.72 8.40
C TYR A 278 -1.38 -19.47 8.25
N ALA A 279 -1.92 -18.46 8.91
CA ALA A 279 -3.31 -18.07 8.77
C ALA A 279 -3.63 -17.69 7.31
N LYS A 280 -4.69 -18.28 6.77
CA LYS A 280 -5.10 -18.12 5.37
C LYS A 280 -6.08 -16.97 5.19
N THR A 281 -6.63 -16.48 6.30
CA THR A 281 -7.74 -15.54 6.37
C THR A 281 -7.46 -14.50 7.48
N GLN A 282 -7.88 -13.24 7.34
CA GLN A 282 -7.65 -12.20 8.38
C GLN A 282 -8.39 -12.51 9.69
N PHE A 283 -9.45 -13.30 9.63
CA PHE A 283 -10.20 -13.79 10.79
C PHE A 283 -9.33 -14.74 11.60
N GLU A 284 -8.67 -15.70 10.95
CA GLU A 284 -7.72 -16.59 11.62
C GLU A 284 -6.59 -15.76 12.24
N ILE A 285 -6.06 -14.77 11.52
CA ILE A 285 -5.06 -13.83 12.05
C ILE A 285 -5.58 -13.15 13.32
N LYS A 286 -6.75 -12.52 13.28
CA LYS A 286 -7.36 -11.83 14.43
C LYS A 286 -7.62 -12.77 15.60
N LYS A 287 -8.20 -13.95 15.35
CA LYS A 287 -8.52 -14.94 16.39
C LYS A 287 -7.25 -15.39 17.09
N LEU A 288 -6.22 -15.74 16.31
CA LEU A 288 -4.93 -16.14 16.85
C LEU A 288 -4.27 -14.97 17.59
N TYR A 289 -4.32 -13.75 17.06
CA TYR A 289 -3.77 -12.57 17.74
C TYR A 289 -4.51 -12.24 19.05
N LYS A 290 -5.84 -12.38 19.08
CA LYS A 290 -6.64 -12.23 20.31
C LYS A 290 -6.31 -13.31 21.34
N SER A 291 -6.20 -14.56 20.90
CA SER A 291 -5.75 -15.66 21.76
C SER A 291 -4.36 -15.39 22.32
N ALA A 292 -3.45 -14.91 21.48
CA ALA A 292 -2.12 -14.52 21.89
C ALA A 292 -2.13 -13.41 22.96
N ARG A 293 -3.01 -12.42 22.83
CA ARG A 293 -3.22 -11.37 23.84
C ARG A 293 -3.68 -11.94 25.17
N ASN A 294 -4.67 -12.83 25.16
CA ASN A 294 -5.22 -13.41 26.38
C ASN A 294 -4.14 -14.19 27.15
N TRP A 295 -3.41 -15.06 26.44
CA TRP A 295 -2.28 -15.78 27.02
C TRP A 295 -1.18 -14.85 27.54
N HIS A 296 -0.99 -13.69 26.91
CA HIS A 296 -0.06 -12.68 27.41
C HIS A 296 -0.53 -12.02 28.71
N LYS A 297 -1.83 -11.67 28.80
CA LYS A 297 -2.43 -11.08 30.00
C LYS A 297 -2.32 -12.04 31.19
N GLN A 298 -2.55 -13.33 30.96
CA GLN A 298 -2.33 -14.37 31.98
C GLN A 298 -0.87 -14.45 32.42
N ALA A 299 0.09 -14.34 31.49
CA ALA A 299 1.50 -14.27 31.86
C ALA A 299 1.83 -13.00 32.68
N GLU A 300 1.19 -11.86 32.36
CA GLU A 300 1.36 -10.59 33.08
C GLU A 300 0.85 -10.67 34.52
N GLU A 301 -0.33 -11.25 34.75
CA GLU A 301 -0.94 -11.43 36.08
C GLU A 301 -0.08 -12.32 36.99
N LEU A 302 0.68 -13.23 36.38
CA LEU A 302 1.57 -14.13 37.10
C LEU A 302 2.85 -13.40 37.58
N LEU A 303 3.32 -12.29 36.97
CA LEU A 303 4.57 -11.59 37.33
C LEU A 303 4.61 -11.08 38.80
N PRO A 304 5.49 -11.61 39.68
CA PRO A 304 5.71 -11.10 41.03
C PRO A 304 6.66 -9.91 40.98
N LYS A 305 6.36 -8.84 41.73
CA LYS A 305 7.12 -7.58 41.69
C LYS A 305 8.59 -7.64 42.13
N ASN A 306 9.16 -8.76 42.62
CA ASN A 306 10.52 -8.72 43.21
C ASN A 306 11.40 -10.01 43.12
N GLN A 307 11.13 -11.01 42.28
CA GLN A 307 12.00 -12.19 42.19
C GLN A 307 12.24 -12.66 40.75
N PHE A 308 13.40 -12.31 40.19
CA PHE A 308 13.98 -12.97 39.01
C PHE A 308 15.48 -13.14 39.26
N ASN A 309 15.92 -14.38 39.45
CA ASN A 309 17.35 -14.68 39.68
C ASN A 309 17.73 -16.07 39.16
N THR A 310 17.60 -16.33 37.85
CA THR A 310 18.39 -17.33 37.11
C THR A 310 18.61 -16.89 35.65
N SER A 311 19.63 -17.44 34.98
CA SER A 311 20.75 -16.63 34.45
C SER A 311 20.89 -16.46 32.93
N ASN A 312 19.90 -16.76 32.07
CA ASN A 312 19.95 -16.39 30.62
C ASN A 312 18.60 -16.63 29.88
N SER A 313 17.67 -17.38 30.46
CA SER A 313 16.45 -17.93 29.84
C SER A 313 15.19 -17.06 30.00
N THR A 314 15.11 -16.25 31.05
CA THR A 314 14.07 -15.24 31.31
C THR A 314 14.10 -14.08 30.29
N PHE A 315 15.28 -13.86 29.72
CA PHE A 315 15.61 -12.71 28.90
C PHE A 315 15.01 -12.77 27.47
N TYR A 316 14.99 -13.94 26.83
CA TYR A 316 14.46 -14.08 25.46
C TYR A 316 12.95 -14.32 25.42
N ILE A 317 12.42 -15.10 26.34
CA ILE A 317 11.01 -15.53 26.32
C ILE A 317 10.04 -14.36 26.57
N LEU A 318 10.47 -13.29 27.25
CA LEU A 318 9.64 -12.14 27.59
C LEU A 318 9.67 -11.02 26.53
N LYS A 319 10.82 -10.68 25.93
CA LYS A 319 10.88 -9.62 24.89
C LYS A 319 10.40 -10.05 23.51
N PHE A 320 10.50 -11.34 23.26
CA PHE A 320 9.81 -12.02 22.18
C PHE A 320 8.30 -11.84 22.37
N SER A 321 7.74 -12.25 23.50
CA SER A 321 6.30 -12.19 23.78
C SER A 321 5.67 -10.78 23.92
N ILE A 322 6.46 -9.74 24.26
CA ILE A 322 6.01 -8.35 24.49
C ILE A 322 6.02 -7.46 23.22
N SER A 323 6.93 -7.69 22.27
CA SER A 323 6.80 -7.09 20.92
C SER A 323 5.59 -7.68 20.18
N ILE A 324 5.34 -8.95 20.50
CA ILE A 324 4.22 -9.81 20.11
C ILE A 324 2.88 -9.20 20.63
N SER A 325 2.75 -8.77 21.89
CA SER A 325 1.47 -8.21 22.41
C SER A 325 1.17 -6.72 22.12
N MET A 326 2.07 -5.96 21.52
CA MET A 326 1.90 -4.51 21.31
C MET A 326 1.90 -4.04 19.86
N ILE A 327 1.88 -4.98 18.91
CA ILE A 327 1.01 -4.82 17.73
C ILE A 327 -0.43 -5.20 18.09
N ILE A 328 -0.64 -6.05 19.10
CA ILE A 328 -1.76 -7.00 19.15
C ILE A 328 -3.15 -6.39 19.01
N LEU A 329 -3.46 -5.12 19.30
CA LEU A 329 -4.83 -4.61 19.03
C LEU A 329 -4.99 -3.10 18.69
N GLY A 330 -3.94 -2.31 18.47
CA GLY A 330 -4.11 -0.93 17.98
C GLY A 330 -4.79 0.07 18.95
N TYR A 331 -4.55 0.00 20.27
CA TYR A 331 -5.10 0.92 21.28
C TYR A 331 -4.06 1.86 21.94
N SER A 332 -4.59 2.80 22.75
CA SER A 332 -4.18 4.19 23.00
C SER A 332 -2.85 4.49 23.73
N SER A 333 -2.45 5.76 23.64
CA SER A 333 -1.20 6.34 24.17
C SER A 333 -0.96 6.24 25.69
N SER A 334 -1.96 5.86 26.50
CA SER A 334 -1.85 5.82 27.97
C SER A 334 -1.05 4.62 28.50
N ASP A 335 -1.23 3.43 27.91
CA ASP A 335 -0.63 2.17 28.41
C ASP A 335 0.84 2.02 27.95
N PHE A 336 1.23 2.83 26.98
CA PHE A 336 2.53 2.77 26.31
C PHE A 336 3.70 3.18 27.19
N LYS A 337 3.53 4.22 28.03
CA LYS A 337 4.58 4.64 28.98
C LYS A 337 4.94 3.52 29.94
N HIS A 338 3.94 2.70 30.31
CA HIS A 338 4.14 1.56 31.20
C HIS A 338 5.02 0.49 30.55
N VAL A 339 4.72 0.10 29.30
CA VAL A 339 5.51 -0.92 28.59
C VAL A 339 6.91 -0.46 28.21
N VAL A 340 7.09 0.80 27.81
CA VAL A 340 8.44 1.35 27.59
C VAL A 340 9.24 1.36 28.89
N GLN A 341 8.62 1.70 30.02
CA GLN A 341 9.28 1.66 31.32
C GLN A 341 9.63 0.23 31.74
N ILE A 342 8.74 -0.75 31.50
CA ILE A 342 9.04 -2.18 31.68
C ILE A 342 10.21 -2.60 30.79
N LEU A 343 10.25 -2.14 29.53
CA LEU A 343 11.32 -2.45 28.59
C LEU A 343 12.67 -1.89 29.04
N ILE A 344 12.70 -0.64 29.49
CA ILE A 344 13.90 0.03 30.04
C ILE A 344 14.36 -0.68 31.31
N ASN A 345 13.44 -1.00 32.22
CA ASN A 345 13.75 -1.71 33.46
C ASN A 345 14.32 -3.11 33.17
N ALA A 346 13.71 -3.85 32.24
CA ALA A 346 14.23 -5.15 31.80
C ALA A 346 15.63 -5.01 31.19
N ILE A 347 15.86 -4.06 30.26
CA ILE A 347 17.19 -3.80 29.66
C ILE A 347 18.24 -3.54 30.75
N ASN A 348 17.93 -2.65 31.69
CA ASN A 348 18.83 -2.28 32.78
C ASN A 348 19.11 -3.45 33.74
N SER A 349 18.11 -4.28 34.04
CA SER A 349 18.30 -5.50 34.84
C SER A 349 19.17 -6.53 34.13
N MET A 350 19.15 -6.59 32.80
CA MET A 350 19.86 -7.64 32.08
C MET A 350 21.28 -7.26 31.64
N THR A 351 21.59 -5.97 31.50
CA THR A 351 22.99 -5.50 31.36
C THR A 351 23.85 -5.85 32.59
N LEU A 352 23.22 -6.15 33.74
CA LEU A 352 23.87 -6.66 34.96
C LEU A 352 24.22 -8.16 34.90
N PHE A 353 23.58 -8.98 34.06
CA PHE A 353 23.67 -10.46 34.13
C PHE A 353 23.87 -11.19 32.78
N CYS A 354 23.74 -10.55 31.61
CA CYS A 354 23.77 -11.22 30.29
C CYS A 354 24.76 -10.58 29.27
N PRO A 355 25.14 -11.28 28.18
CA PRO A 355 26.05 -10.76 27.16
C PRO A 355 25.51 -9.52 26.41
N LYS A 356 26.38 -8.54 26.11
CA LYS A 356 26.04 -7.31 25.34
C LYS A 356 25.34 -7.55 23.97
N PRO A 357 25.62 -8.63 23.21
CA PRO A 357 24.87 -8.97 21.99
C PRO A 357 23.37 -9.17 22.19
N MET A 358 23.00 -9.64 23.38
CA MET A 358 21.65 -9.98 23.74
C MET A 358 20.77 -8.73 23.86
N ALA A 359 21.30 -7.70 24.53
CA ALA A 359 20.57 -6.45 24.73
C ALA A 359 20.38 -5.67 23.41
N ALA A 360 21.34 -5.76 22.48
CA ALA A 360 21.26 -5.15 21.15
C ALA A 360 20.13 -5.74 20.29
N HIS A 361 20.00 -7.07 20.24
CA HIS A 361 18.96 -7.76 19.46
C HIS A 361 17.55 -7.36 19.87
N MET A 362 17.36 -7.26 21.18
CA MET A 362 16.10 -6.91 21.77
C MET A 362 15.61 -5.49 21.44
N ILE A 363 16.50 -4.51 21.40
CA ILE A 363 16.16 -3.12 21.05
C ILE A 363 15.65 -3.07 19.61
N VAL A 364 16.31 -3.80 18.72
CA VAL A 364 15.89 -3.93 17.32
C VAL A 364 14.52 -4.58 17.18
N ALA A 365 14.28 -5.68 17.90
CA ALA A 365 13.02 -6.42 17.84
C ALA A 365 11.83 -5.57 18.31
N SER A 366 12.04 -4.76 19.35
CA SER A 366 11.04 -3.83 19.90
C SER A 366 10.61 -2.78 18.86
N CYS A 367 11.50 -2.38 17.94
CA CYS A 367 11.21 -1.40 16.90
C CYS A 367 10.35 -1.92 15.74
N ILE A 368 10.09 -3.22 15.64
CA ILE A 368 9.32 -3.81 14.54
C ILE A 368 7.88 -3.29 14.57
N ALA A 369 7.21 -3.39 15.71
CA ALA A 369 5.83 -2.94 15.89
C ALA A 369 5.64 -1.46 15.53
N PHE A 370 6.53 -0.60 16.02
CA PHE A 370 6.49 0.84 15.70
C PHE A 370 6.72 1.09 14.21
N SER A 371 7.56 0.29 13.55
CA SER A 371 7.78 0.44 12.10
C SER A 371 6.51 0.13 11.31
N VAL A 372 5.82 -0.95 11.66
CA VAL A 372 4.57 -1.36 11.00
C VAL A 372 3.50 -0.27 11.19
N GLY A 373 3.26 0.15 12.44
CA GLY A 373 2.26 1.20 12.72
C GLY A 373 2.63 2.58 12.17
N ALA A 374 3.91 2.93 12.08
CA ALA A 374 4.35 4.18 11.45
C ALA A 374 4.11 4.17 9.92
N LEU A 375 4.24 3.00 9.29
CA LEU A 375 4.04 2.82 7.85
C LEU A 375 2.58 2.53 7.47
N ASP A 376 1.71 2.17 8.41
CA ASP A 376 0.28 1.93 8.16
C ASP A 376 -0.44 3.22 7.73
N GLU A 377 -0.81 3.32 6.46
CA GLU A 377 -1.52 4.46 5.90
C GLU A 377 -2.98 4.58 6.40
N SER A 378 -3.55 3.55 7.02
CA SER A 378 -4.92 3.59 7.57
C SER A 378 -4.99 4.31 8.93
N SER A 379 -3.85 4.42 9.61
CA SER A 379 -3.69 5.10 10.89
C SER A 379 -3.65 6.63 10.73
N ILE A 380 -4.17 7.37 11.71
CA ILE A 380 -4.19 8.84 11.65
C ILE A 380 -2.76 9.41 11.71
N LYS A 381 -2.51 10.48 10.93
CA LYS A 381 -1.21 11.17 10.81
C LYS A 381 -0.46 11.34 12.13
N ILE A 382 -1.14 11.81 13.19
CA ILE A 382 -0.53 12.10 14.49
C ILE A 382 0.03 10.82 15.15
N GLN A 383 -0.69 9.70 15.07
CA GLN A 383 -0.23 8.43 15.63
C GLN A 383 1.01 7.93 14.89
N ARG A 384 1.00 7.99 13.56
CA ARG A 384 2.15 7.56 12.74
C ARG A 384 3.42 8.35 13.06
N MET A 385 3.30 9.66 13.22
CA MET A 385 4.41 10.54 13.60
C MET A 385 4.94 10.21 15.00
N GLU A 386 4.06 9.96 15.97
CA GLU A 386 4.46 9.58 17.32
C GLU A 386 5.23 8.24 17.31
N LEU A 387 4.71 7.23 16.61
CA LEU A 387 5.39 5.93 16.48
C LEU A 387 6.77 6.07 15.84
N ALA A 388 6.92 6.92 14.82
CA ALA A 388 8.21 7.21 14.20
C ALA A 388 9.20 7.88 15.18
N LYS A 389 8.75 8.85 15.99
CA LYS A 389 9.60 9.48 17.02
C LYS A 389 10.08 8.48 18.06
N ARG A 390 9.21 7.54 18.47
CA ARG A 390 9.59 6.48 19.44
C ARG A 390 10.67 5.56 18.93
N ILE A 391 10.70 5.26 17.63
CA ILE A 391 11.81 4.49 17.03
C ILE A 391 13.14 5.22 17.23
N LEU A 392 13.17 6.55 17.05
CA LEU A 392 14.39 7.35 17.26
C LEU A 392 14.86 7.28 18.71
N GLU A 393 13.93 7.44 19.67
CA GLU A 393 14.23 7.40 21.11
C GLU A 393 14.79 6.03 21.55
N ILE A 394 14.19 4.93 21.09
CA ILE A 394 14.60 3.57 21.45
C ILE A 394 16.01 3.26 20.91
N ILE A 395 16.31 3.71 19.69
CA ILE A 395 17.61 3.47 19.07
C ILE A 395 18.69 4.32 19.72
N ASP A 396 18.42 5.59 20.02
CA ASP A 396 19.35 6.48 20.74
C ASP A 396 19.70 5.93 22.14
N PHE A 397 18.70 5.42 22.87
CA PHE A 397 18.93 4.71 24.14
C PHE A 397 19.85 3.50 23.95
N GLY A 398 19.59 2.68 22.93
CA GLY A 398 20.41 1.50 22.64
C GLY A 398 21.86 1.81 22.31
N GLU A 399 22.11 2.90 21.58
CA GLU A 399 23.47 3.32 21.21
C GLU A 399 24.27 3.83 22.41
N LYS A 400 23.60 4.46 23.39
CA LYS A 400 24.24 4.97 24.62
C LYS A 400 24.56 3.86 25.62
N GLU A 401 23.61 2.96 25.85
CA GLU A 401 23.70 1.99 26.95
C GLU A 401 24.39 0.67 26.54
N ILE A 402 24.49 0.37 25.25
CA ILE A 402 25.03 -0.92 24.77
C ILE A 402 26.13 -0.65 23.73
N PRO A 403 27.42 -0.61 24.14
CA PRO A 403 28.54 -0.29 23.27
C PRO A 403 28.63 -1.15 21.99
N MET A 404 28.17 -2.41 22.08
CA MET A 404 28.16 -3.34 20.94
C MET A 404 27.09 -2.99 19.88
N PHE A 405 26.03 -2.27 20.25
CA PHE A 405 25.01 -1.77 19.32
C PHE A 405 25.52 -0.59 18.47
N ALA A 406 26.57 0.08 18.97
CA ALA A 406 27.32 1.10 18.24
C ALA A 406 28.51 0.52 17.44
N ASP A 407 28.84 -0.76 17.61
CA ASP A 407 30.01 -1.38 16.99
C ASP A 407 29.74 -1.76 15.51
N PRO A 408 30.46 -1.16 14.54
CA PRO A 408 30.29 -1.42 13.12
C PRO A 408 30.59 -2.88 12.71
N ASN A 409 31.34 -3.64 13.52
CA ASN A 409 31.70 -5.03 13.23
C ASN A 409 30.50 -5.98 13.27
N TYR A 410 29.41 -5.61 13.96
CA TYR A 410 28.18 -6.40 14.01
C TYR A 410 27.21 -6.01 12.89
N LYS A 411 27.52 -6.44 11.66
CA LYS A 411 26.80 -6.06 10.43
C LYS A 411 25.27 -6.22 10.52
N GLN A 412 24.77 -7.28 11.16
CA GLN A 412 23.33 -7.54 11.33
C GLN A 412 22.59 -6.47 12.15
N TYR A 413 23.15 -6.05 13.28
CA TYR A 413 22.56 -5.00 14.11
C TYR A 413 22.65 -3.64 13.43
N ASN A 414 23.74 -3.41 12.69
CA ASN A 414 23.89 -2.20 11.89
C ASN A 414 22.87 -2.11 10.76
N PHE A 415 22.57 -3.22 10.07
CA PHE A 415 21.49 -3.28 9.08
C PHE A 415 20.16 -2.90 9.72
N MET A 416 19.78 -3.64 10.77
CA MET A 416 18.47 -3.45 11.38
C MET A 416 18.29 -2.07 11.99
N LYS A 417 19.30 -1.57 12.71
CA LYS A 417 19.31 -0.19 13.22
C LYS A 417 19.11 0.82 12.09
N SER A 418 19.86 0.66 10.99
CA SER A 418 19.78 1.58 9.86
C SER A 418 18.41 1.53 9.19
N LEU A 419 17.81 0.35 9.05
CA LEU A 419 16.45 0.17 8.52
C LEU A 419 15.41 0.84 9.42
N LYS A 420 15.46 0.63 10.74
CA LYS A 420 14.50 1.23 11.69
C LYS A 420 14.61 2.75 11.72
N LEU A 421 15.83 3.29 11.76
CA LEU A 421 16.06 4.72 11.62
C LEU A 421 15.55 5.24 10.26
N CYS A 422 15.74 4.47 9.18
CA CYS A 422 15.25 4.83 7.86
C CYS A 422 13.73 4.98 7.85
N VAL A 423 12.99 4.02 8.43
CA VAL A 423 11.53 4.09 8.58
C VAL A 423 11.11 5.35 9.32
N ALA A 424 11.70 5.60 10.49
CA ALA A 424 11.36 6.75 11.32
C ALA A 424 11.56 8.08 10.58
N ASN A 425 12.74 8.25 9.97
CA ASN A 425 13.08 9.46 9.24
C ASN A 425 12.23 9.61 7.97
N ALA A 426 11.90 8.52 7.26
CA ALA A 426 11.05 8.59 6.07
C ALA A 426 9.61 9.02 6.43
N VAL A 427 9.02 8.41 7.47
CA VAL A 427 7.65 8.76 7.92
C VAL A 427 7.60 10.19 8.46
N LEU A 428 8.58 10.62 9.24
CA LEU A 428 8.63 12.02 9.71
C LEU A 428 8.87 13.00 8.56
N GLY A 429 9.73 12.64 7.60
CA GLY A 429 9.95 13.40 6.39
C GLY A 429 8.73 13.48 5.46
N ASP A 430 7.82 12.52 5.52
CA ASP A 430 6.58 12.54 4.74
C ASP A 430 5.47 13.37 5.41
N LEU A 431 5.42 13.35 6.75
CA LEU A 431 4.28 13.86 7.52
C LEU A 431 4.50 15.19 8.24
N VAL A 432 5.73 15.58 8.58
CA VAL A 432 6.00 16.85 9.26
C VAL A 432 5.64 18.05 8.36
N GLU A 433 4.97 19.05 8.93
CA GLU A 433 4.49 20.21 8.18
C GLU A 433 5.56 21.31 8.02
N ASP A 434 6.49 21.40 8.98
CA ASP A 434 7.62 22.31 8.89
C ASP A 434 8.60 21.85 7.79
N LYS A 435 8.79 22.68 6.76
CA LYS A 435 9.57 22.30 5.57
C LYS A 435 11.07 22.09 5.85
N ASP A 436 11.61 22.77 6.87
CA ASP A 436 13.02 22.65 7.22
C ASP A 436 13.27 21.34 7.98
N GLU A 437 12.41 20.99 8.94
CA GLU A 437 12.40 19.68 9.58
C GLU A 437 12.15 18.56 8.58
N GLN A 438 11.16 18.72 7.70
CA GLN A 438 10.82 17.76 6.65
C GLN A 438 12.07 17.42 5.81
N SER A 439 12.78 18.45 5.33
CA SER A 439 13.97 18.29 4.51
C SER A 439 15.10 17.55 5.25
N LYS A 440 15.30 17.84 6.55
CA LYS A 440 16.31 17.15 7.38
C LYS A 440 16.00 15.67 7.53
N TYR A 441 14.76 15.31 7.83
CA TYR A 441 14.33 13.92 7.97
C TYR A 441 14.46 13.17 6.64
N LEU A 442 14.04 13.75 5.52
CA LEU A 442 14.16 13.12 4.19
C LEU A 442 15.62 12.92 3.77
N GLN A 443 16.51 13.88 4.06
CA GLN A 443 17.94 13.72 3.81
C GLN A 443 18.50 12.55 4.62
N LYS A 444 18.14 12.46 5.90
CA LYS A 444 18.60 11.36 6.75
C LYS A 444 18.06 10.00 6.31
N ALA A 445 16.79 9.95 5.91
CA ALA A 445 16.16 8.76 5.38
C ALA A 445 16.87 8.27 4.10
N THR A 446 17.25 9.19 3.21
CA THR A 446 18.01 8.90 1.98
C THR A 446 19.37 8.27 2.27
N GLU A 447 20.15 8.85 3.20
CA GLU A 447 21.44 8.29 3.61
C GLU A 447 21.29 6.86 4.15
N LEU A 448 20.31 6.66 5.02
CA LEU A 448 20.04 5.38 5.65
C LEU A 448 19.51 4.35 4.66
N PHE A 449 18.66 4.77 3.71
CA PHE A 449 18.12 3.88 2.67
C PHE A 449 19.24 3.31 1.81
N LYS A 450 20.18 4.17 1.37
CA LYS A 450 21.37 3.73 0.65
C LYS A 450 22.22 2.76 1.47
N LYS A 451 22.46 3.09 2.75
CA LYS A 451 23.22 2.22 3.64
C LYS A 451 22.58 0.84 3.79
N VAL A 452 21.25 0.79 3.94
CA VAL A 452 20.49 -0.47 4.05
C VAL A 452 20.57 -1.27 2.75
N THR A 453 20.48 -0.61 1.58
CA THR A 453 20.59 -1.28 0.27
C THR A 453 21.98 -1.84 0.02
N ASP A 454 23.03 -1.09 0.38
CA ASP A 454 24.41 -1.52 0.19
C ASP A 454 24.67 -2.78 1.04
N ILE A 455 24.22 -2.79 2.30
CA ILE A 455 24.34 -3.97 3.17
C ILE A 455 23.54 -5.16 2.63
N ALA A 456 22.33 -4.93 2.10
CA ALA A 456 21.51 -5.99 1.52
C ALA A 456 22.15 -6.62 0.26
N GLN A 457 22.81 -5.81 -0.58
CA GLN A 457 23.48 -6.26 -1.81
C GLN A 457 24.78 -7.03 -1.56
N GLU A 458 25.46 -6.81 -0.43
CA GLU A 458 26.67 -7.56 -0.06
C GLU A 458 26.44 -9.06 0.21
N GLY A 459 25.18 -9.55 0.13
CA GLY A 459 24.84 -10.96 0.41
C GLY A 459 25.11 -11.36 1.87
N THR A 460 25.35 -10.38 2.75
CA THR A 460 25.69 -10.59 4.16
C THR A 460 24.48 -10.97 5.01
N ILE A 461 23.27 -10.92 4.43
CA ILE A 461 22.00 -11.27 5.08
C ILE A 461 21.35 -12.39 4.27
N ASN A 462 21.89 -13.60 4.37
CA ASN A 462 21.32 -14.82 3.74
C ASN A 462 20.14 -15.41 4.52
N ASN A 463 19.52 -14.65 5.43
CA ASN A 463 18.51 -15.17 6.34
C ASN A 463 17.09 -14.82 5.83
N GLN A 464 16.29 -15.88 5.60
CA GLN A 464 14.91 -15.84 5.08
C GLN A 464 13.95 -14.98 5.94
N ALA A 465 14.20 -14.83 7.24
CA ALA A 465 13.39 -13.99 8.12
C ALA A 465 13.51 -12.48 7.82
N PHE A 466 14.56 -12.03 7.11
CA PHE A 466 14.70 -10.60 6.79
C PHE A 466 13.91 -10.16 5.56
N PHE A 467 13.45 -11.10 4.73
CA PHE A 467 12.64 -10.78 3.55
C PHE A 467 11.27 -10.21 3.93
N MET A 468 10.77 -10.49 5.15
CA MET A 468 9.55 -9.84 5.67
C MET A 468 9.67 -8.31 5.75
N TYR A 469 10.91 -7.77 5.81
CA TYR A 469 11.15 -6.33 5.81
C TYR A 469 11.19 -5.71 4.43
N PHE A 470 11.29 -6.49 3.34
CA PHE A 470 11.38 -5.93 2.00
C PHE A 470 10.11 -5.21 1.58
N TYR A 471 8.94 -5.69 1.99
CA TYR A 471 7.69 -4.95 1.82
C TYR A 471 7.74 -3.57 2.50
N TYR A 472 8.09 -3.53 3.80
CA TYR A 472 8.19 -2.27 4.55
C TYR A 472 9.28 -1.34 4.01
N PHE A 473 10.40 -1.92 3.55
CA PHE A 473 11.48 -1.17 2.94
C PHE A 473 11.08 -0.61 1.56
N SER A 474 10.23 -1.33 0.82
CA SER A 474 9.62 -0.86 -0.43
C SER A 474 8.71 0.34 -0.19
N LEU A 475 7.92 0.35 0.90
CA LEU A 475 7.13 1.53 1.28
C LEU A 475 8.00 2.76 1.52
N ILE A 476 9.17 2.61 2.14
CA ILE A 476 10.13 3.71 2.30
C ILE A 476 10.63 4.21 0.93
N GLY A 477 10.95 3.29 0.02
CA GLY A 477 11.36 3.63 -1.34
C GLY A 477 10.30 4.48 -2.06
N VAL A 478 9.01 4.16 -1.90
CA VAL A 478 7.90 4.98 -2.42
C VAL A 478 7.85 6.36 -1.76
N ILE A 479 8.01 6.46 -0.43
CA ILE A 479 8.04 7.74 0.29
C ILE A 479 9.18 8.63 -0.24
N LEU A 480 10.38 8.07 -0.38
CA LEU A 480 11.54 8.79 -0.90
C LEU A 480 11.34 9.21 -2.36
N ALA A 481 10.77 8.34 -3.19
CA ALA A 481 10.46 8.66 -4.58
C ALA A 481 9.48 9.83 -4.68
N LYS A 482 8.40 9.85 -3.89
CA LYS A 482 7.40 10.93 -3.90
C LYS A 482 7.96 12.28 -3.44
N ASN A 483 8.85 12.26 -2.46
CA ASN A 483 9.40 13.46 -1.84
C ASN A 483 10.71 13.96 -2.50
N SER A 484 11.26 13.21 -3.48
CA SER A 484 12.44 13.64 -4.24
C SER A 484 12.09 14.74 -5.25
N LYS A 485 12.99 15.71 -5.46
CA LYS A 485 12.78 16.82 -6.40
C LYS A 485 13.21 16.48 -7.83
N GLU A 486 14.27 15.69 -7.97
CA GLU A 486 14.89 15.37 -9.25
C GLU A 486 14.30 14.08 -9.85
N ILE A 487 13.91 14.13 -11.13
CA ILE A 487 13.28 12.99 -11.84
C ILE A 487 14.18 11.74 -11.80
N ASN A 488 15.50 11.91 -11.91
CA ASN A 488 16.45 10.79 -11.89
C ASN A 488 16.50 10.10 -10.51
N GLU A 489 16.36 10.85 -9.42
CA GLU A 489 16.28 10.28 -8.07
C GLU A 489 14.97 9.57 -7.85
N GLN A 490 13.85 10.18 -8.25
CA GLN A 490 12.52 9.55 -8.20
C GLN A 490 12.53 8.20 -8.93
N ARG A 491 13.05 8.18 -10.17
CA ARG A 491 13.20 6.97 -10.98
C ARG A 491 14.00 5.90 -10.23
N LYS A 492 15.16 6.26 -9.69
CA LYS A 492 16.04 5.32 -8.98
C LYS A 492 15.32 4.66 -7.81
N TYR A 493 14.61 5.44 -6.98
CA TYR A 493 13.89 4.88 -5.84
C TYR A 493 12.73 3.97 -6.26
N TYR A 494 11.99 4.31 -7.32
CA TYR A 494 10.96 3.43 -7.86
C TYR A 494 11.54 2.12 -8.42
N GLU A 495 12.64 2.16 -9.17
CA GLU A 495 13.30 0.96 -9.70
C GLU A 495 13.82 0.05 -8.56
N MET A 496 14.42 0.63 -7.51
CA MET A 496 14.84 -0.11 -6.33
C MET A 496 13.64 -0.75 -5.59
N THR A 497 12.54 0.00 -5.46
CA THR A 497 11.30 -0.50 -4.85
C THR A 497 10.72 -1.68 -5.64
N ILE A 498 10.67 -1.58 -6.96
CA ILE A 498 10.20 -2.66 -7.84
C ILE A 498 11.03 -3.93 -7.63
N ASN A 499 12.36 -3.80 -7.61
CA ASN A 499 13.26 -4.94 -7.40
C ASN A 499 13.00 -5.62 -6.04
N LEU A 500 12.85 -4.84 -4.97
CA LEU A 500 12.52 -5.37 -3.63
C LEU A 500 11.17 -6.09 -3.59
N LEU A 501 10.15 -5.56 -4.26
CA LEU A 501 8.82 -6.19 -4.34
C LEU A 501 8.84 -7.46 -5.18
N GLU A 502 9.56 -7.49 -6.29
CA GLU A 502 9.73 -8.69 -7.12
C GLU A 502 10.44 -9.81 -6.34
N HIS A 503 11.48 -9.47 -5.56
CA HIS A 503 12.09 -10.42 -4.63
C HIS A 503 11.10 -10.91 -3.57
N THR A 504 10.30 -10.02 -3.00
CA THR A 504 9.27 -10.38 -2.00
C THR A 504 8.26 -11.37 -2.60
N LEU A 505 7.81 -11.15 -3.84
CA LEU A 505 6.83 -11.98 -4.54
C LEU A 505 7.37 -13.31 -5.07
N ALA A 506 8.70 -13.44 -5.20
CA ALA A 506 9.36 -14.68 -5.59
C ALA A 506 9.49 -15.68 -4.43
N MET A 507 9.27 -15.23 -3.18
CA MET A 507 9.35 -16.08 -1.99
C MET A 507 8.13 -17.03 -1.90
N PRO A 508 8.29 -18.21 -1.26
CA PRO A 508 7.21 -19.19 -1.11
C PRO A 508 6.14 -18.81 -0.07
N PHE A 509 6.26 -17.66 0.59
CA PHE A 509 5.34 -17.20 1.63
C PHE A 509 4.21 -16.33 1.03
N ASP A 510 2.96 -16.57 1.45
CA ASP A 510 1.80 -15.77 1.02
C ASP A 510 1.62 -14.46 1.83
N PHE A 511 2.48 -14.22 2.81
CA PHE A 511 2.46 -13.02 3.66
C PHE A 511 2.65 -11.73 2.83
N HIS A 512 1.76 -10.75 3.01
CA HIS A 512 1.69 -9.51 2.22
C HIS A 512 1.66 -9.71 0.70
N ARG A 513 1.27 -10.89 0.18
CA ARG A 513 1.39 -11.17 -1.25
C ARG A 513 0.48 -10.28 -2.10
N TYR A 514 -0.78 -10.11 -1.72
CA TYR A 514 -1.68 -9.20 -2.43
C TYR A 514 -1.27 -7.74 -2.23
N ASP A 515 -0.85 -7.36 -1.02
CA ASP A 515 -0.34 -6.01 -0.70
C ASP A 515 0.84 -5.65 -1.60
N SER A 516 1.78 -6.58 -1.74
CA SER A 516 2.98 -6.44 -2.57
C SER A 516 2.62 -6.35 -4.05
N LEU A 517 1.61 -7.10 -4.52
CA LEU A 517 1.13 -7.00 -5.90
C LEU A 517 0.44 -5.65 -6.17
N PHE A 518 -0.40 -5.16 -5.26
CA PHE A 518 -1.03 -3.84 -5.38
C PHE A 518 0.01 -2.72 -5.33
N LEU A 519 0.97 -2.80 -4.39
CA LEU A 519 2.05 -1.83 -4.27
C LEU A 519 2.98 -1.86 -5.50
N LEU A 520 3.26 -3.03 -6.06
CA LEU A 520 4.03 -3.20 -7.28
C LEU A 520 3.29 -2.59 -8.48
N GLY A 521 1.99 -2.84 -8.60
CA GLY A 521 1.14 -2.24 -9.62
C GLY A 521 1.14 -0.70 -9.53
N LYS A 522 1.01 -0.15 -8.32
CA LYS A 522 1.05 1.29 -8.07
C LYS A 522 2.41 1.90 -8.37
N THR A 523 3.49 1.23 -7.98
CA THR A 523 4.87 1.67 -8.21
C THR A 523 5.19 1.69 -9.70
N TYR A 524 4.78 0.67 -10.45
CA TYR A 524 4.87 0.68 -11.92
C TYR A 524 4.01 1.78 -12.55
N TYR A 525 2.81 2.05 -12.03
CA TYR A 525 1.96 3.13 -12.52
C TYR A 525 2.64 4.50 -12.32
N ASP A 526 3.13 4.76 -11.12
CA ASP A 526 3.79 6.03 -10.76
C ASP A 526 5.10 6.23 -11.55
N LEU A 527 5.89 5.17 -11.74
CA LEU A 527 7.10 5.21 -12.56
C LEU A 527 6.79 5.40 -14.05
N GLY A 528 5.79 4.70 -14.58
CA GLY A 528 5.34 4.84 -15.97
C GLY A 528 4.80 6.25 -16.23
N LYS A 529 4.07 6.82 -15.27
CA LYS A 529 3.64 8.23 -15.28
C LYS A 529 4.83 9.20 -15.27
N LEU A 530 5.81 8.95 -14.42
CA LEU A 530 7.00 9.80 -14.29
C LEU A 530 7.82 9.85 -15.59
N LEU A 531 8.04 8.67 -16.20
CA LEU A 531 8.88 8.52 -17.39
C LEU A 531 8.11 8.65 -18.71
N THR A 532 6.77 8.77 -18.65
CA THR A 532 5.88 8.72 -19.82
C THR A 532 6.10 7.47 -20.68
N ASP A 533 6.29 6.32 -20.02
CA ASP A 533 6.63 5.03 -20.64
C ASP A 533 5.44 4.05 -20.56
N GLU A 534 4.81 3.81 -21.72
CA GLU A 534 3.69 2.87 -21.86
C GLU A 534 4.08 1.41 -21.57
N GLY A 535 5.33 1.03 -21.80
CA GLY A 535 5.83 -0.32 -21.50
C GLY A 535 5.83 -0.60 -20.00
N ILE A 536 6.18 0.40 -19.19
CA ILE A 536 6.11 0.32 -17.72
C ILE A 536 4.66 0.31 -17.25
N LEU A 537 3.78 1.10 -17.86
CA LEU A 537 2.34 1.08 -17.57
C LEU A 537 1.71 -0.31 -17.85
N LYS A 538 2.16 -1.03 -18.88
CA LYS A 538 1.75 -2.43 -19.12
C LYS A 538 2.20 -3.39 -18.01
N LYS A 539 3.35 -3.15 -17.37
CA LYS A 539 3.77 -3.93 -16.19
C LYS A 539 2.86 -3.66 -14.98
N SER A 540 2.40 -2.43 -14.81
CA SER A 540 1.38 -2.07 -13.81
C SER A 540 0.10 -2.88 -14.01
N TYR A 541 -0.39 -2.95 -15.26
CA TYR A 541 -1.56 -3.77 -15.62
C TYR A 541 -1.41 -5.22 -15.18
N LEU A 542 -0.25 -5.83 -15.49
CA LEU A 542 0.03 -7.23 -15.15
C LEU A 542 0.05 -7.46 -13.64
N ALA A 543 0.65 -6.55 -12.87
CA ALA A 543 0.71 -6.66 -11.41
C ALA A 543 -0.69 -6.56 -10.77
N TYR A 544 -1.52 -5.60 -11.21
CA TYR A 544 -2.91 -5.49 -10.73
C TYR A 544 -3.78 -6.69 -11.14
N THR A 545 -3.60 -7.21 -12.35
CA THR A 545 -4.33 -8.42 -12.79
C THR A 545 -3.98 -9.62 -11.92
N LYS A 546 -2.69 -9.82 -11.61
CA LYS A 546 -2.24 -10.87 -10.67
C LYS A 546 -2.84 -10.67 -9.26
N ALA A 547 -2.92 -9.43 -8.78
CA ALA A 547 -3.56 -9.12 -7.49
C ALA A 547 -5.06 -9.51 -7.51
N ILE A 548 -5.77 -9.13 -8.56
CA ILE A 548 -7.19 -9.45 -8.76
C ILE A 548 -7.40 -10.97 -8.80
N GLU A 549 -6.60 -11.71 -9.57
CA GLU A 549 -6.70 -13.17 -9.63
C GLU A 549 -6.44 -13.83 -8.28
N PHE A 550 -5.42 -13.36 -7.55
CA PHE A 550 -5.10 -13.87 -6.22
C PHE A 550 -6.26 -13.66 -5.23
N CYS A 551 -6.83 -12.45 -5.20
CA CYS A 551 -7.95 -12.09 -4.34
C CYS A 551 -9.25 -12.81 -4.73
N LYS A 552 -9.53 -12.93 -6.03
CA LYS A 552 -10.73 -13.59 -6.55
C LYS A 552 -10.78 -15.07 -6.19
N LYS A 553 -9.64 -15.78 -6.26
CA LYS A 553 -9.54 -17.19 -5.84
C LYS A 553 -9.84 -17.40 -4.35
N ARG A 554 -9.74 -16.35 -3.53
CA ARG A 554 -9.98 -16.38 -2.08
C ARG A 554 -11.31 -15.74 -1.67
N GLY A 555 -12.12 -15.29 -2.63
CA GLY A 555 -13.42 -14.66 -2.34
C GLY A 555 -13.33 -13.22 -1.83
N PHE A 556 -12.17 -12.56 -1.92
CA PHE A 556 -11.98 -11.18 -1.44
C PHE A 556 -12.55 -10.16 -2.44
N TYR A 557 -13.86 -10.21 -2.68
CA TYR A 557 -14.53 -9.45 -3.75
C TYR A 557 -14.46 -7.93 -3.57
N PHE A 558 -14.29 -7.43 -2.35
CA PHE A 558 -14.01 -6.03 -2.10
C PHE A 558 -12.65 -5.59 -2.67
N LEU A 559 -11.60 -6.39 -2.43
CA LEU A 559 -10.27 -6.16 -2.99
C LEU A 559 -10.25 -6.34 -4.52
N VAL A 560 -10.99 -7.32 -5.04
CA VAL A 560 -11.19 -7.50 -6.49
C VAL A 560 -11.80 -6.25 -7.11
N GLY A 561 -12.88 -5.73 -6.53
CA GLY A 561 -13.51 -4.49 -7.00
C GLY A 561 -12.55 -3.30 -6.96
N SER A 562 -11.78 -3.19 -5.89
CA SER A 562 -10.76 -2.14 -5.74
C SER A 562 -9.63 -2.26 -6.77
N GLY A 563 -9.22 -3.48 -7.12
CA GLY A 563 -8.24 -3.72 -8.18
C GLY A 563 -8.76 -3.35 -9.58
N TYR A 564 -10.02 -3.63 -9.87
CA TYR A 564 -10.63 -3.17 -11.13
C TYR A 564 -10.73 -1.64 -11.22
N VAL A 565 -10.92 -0.93 -10.10
CA VAL A 565 -10.82 0.55 -10.09
C VAL A 565 -9.41 1.00 -10.48
N GLN A 566 -8.36 0.37 -9.97
CA GLN A 566 -6.97 0.69 -10.35
C GLN A 566 -6.70 0.41 -11.84
N LEU A 567 -7.22 -0.70 -12.38
CA LEU A 567 -7.14 -0.99 -13.82
C LEU A 567 -7.91 0.04 -14.67
N ALA A 568 -9.09 0.48 -14.22
CA ALA A 568 -9.85 1.50 -14.94
C ALA A 568 -9.07 2.82 -15.07
N GLN A 569 -8.43 3.27 -14.00
CA GLN A 569 -7.58 4.47 -14.01
C GLN A 569 -6.33 4.32 -14.89
N LEU A 570 -5.75 3.13 -14.91
CA LEU A 570 -4.63 2.80 -15.79
C LEU A 570 -5.04 2.82 -17.27
N GLU A 571 -6.19 2.26 -17.62
CA GLU A 571 -6.72 2.25 -18.99
C GLU A 571 -7.10 3.66 -19.47
N ASP A 572 -7.73 4.49 -18.61
CA ASP A 572 -7.98 5.90 -18.91
C ASP A 572 -6.67 6.63 -19.24
N ARG A 573 -5.61 6.38 -18.46
CA ARG A 573 -4.28 6.96 -18.72
C ARG A 573 -3.67 6.53 -20.04
N LEU A 574 -3.94 5.31 -20.48
CA LEU A 574 -3.52 4.81 -21.79
C LEU A 574 -4.43 5.33 -22.93
N GLY A 575 -5.51 6.05 -22.61
CA GLY A 575 -6.50 6.55 -23.56
C GLY A 575 -7.53 5.50 -23.99
N ASN A 576 -7.60 4.37 -23.29
CA ASN A 576 -8.49 3.25 -23.56
C ASN A 576 -9.82 3.40 -22.79
N PHE A 577 -10.55 4.49 -23.05
CA PHE A 577 -11.71 4.87 -22.24
C PHE A 577 -12.83 3.80 -22.18
N LEU A 578 -13.07 3.04 -23.26
CA LEU A 578 -14.06 1.95 -23.21
C LEU A 578 -13.61 0.80 -22.30
N SER A 579 -12.33 0.42 -22.34
CA SER A 579 -11.75 -0.56 -21.42
C SER A 579 -11.78 -0.06 -19.97
N ALA A 580 -11.58 1.24 -19.76
CA ALA A 580 -11.74 1.87 -18.44
C ALA A 580 -13.18 1.75 -17.93
N ALA A 581 -14.17 2.05 -18.78
CA ALA A 581 -15.59 1.90 -18.45
C ALA A 581 -15.97 0.44 -18.14
N GLU A 582 -15.43 -0.52 -18.88
CA GLU A 582 -15.61 -1.96 -18.63
C GLU A 582 -15.01 -2.38 -17.28
N ASN A 583 -13.81 -1.89 -16.95
CA ASN A 583 -13.20 -2.15 -15.64
C ASN A 583 -14.01 -1.53 -14.49
N TYR A 584 -14.59 -0.33 -14.66
CA TYR A 584 -15.54 0.20 -13.66
C TYR A 584 -16.79 -0.69 -13.53
N GLN A 585 -17.30 -1.25 -14.62
CA GLN A 585 -18.40 -2.21 -14.57
C GLN A 585 -18.01 -3.50 -13.83
N ASN A 586 -16.81 -4.02 -14.07
CA ASN A 586 -16.27 -5.19 -13.36
C ASN A 586 -16.08 -4.91 -11.86
N ALA A 587 -15.65 -3.69 -11.51
CA ALA A 587 -15.58 -3.24 -10.13
C ALA A 587 -16.96 -3.23 -9.47
N ILE A 588 -17.98 -2.65 -10.12
CA ILE A 588 -19.37 -2.64 -9.63
C ILE A 588 -19.88 -4.07 -9.41
N SER A 589 -19.71 -4.96 -10.39
CA SER A 589 -20.13 -6.36 -10.28
C SER A 589 -19.42 -7.10 -9.14
N SER A 590 -18.15 -6.79 -8.89
CA SER A 590 -17.41 -7.37 -7.76
C SER A 590 -17.90 -6.82 -6.43
N PHE A 591 -18.24 -5.54 -6.37
CA PHE A 591 -18.87 -4.94 -5.20
C PHE A 591 -20.29 -5.47 -4.96
N ASP A 592 -21.04 -5.86 -6.00
CA ASP A 592 -22.30 -6.60 -5.85
C ASP A 592 -22.07 -7.94 -5.16
N GLN A 593 -21.04 -8.69 -5.57
CA GLN A 593 -20.66 -9.94 -4.90
C GLN A 593 -20.27 -9.70 -3.43
N ALA A 594 -19.51 -8.63 -3.16
CA ALA A 594 -19.19 -8.26 -1.79
C ALA A 594 -20.47 -7.90 -0.98
N LEU A 595 -21.43 -7.20 -1.58
CA LEU A 595 -22.67 -6.82 -0.90
C LEU A 595 -23.57 -8.00 -0.53
N LEU A 596 -23.55 -9.11 -1.29
CA LEU A 596 -24.28 -10.33 -0.89
C LEU A 596 -23.94 -10.75 0.55
N VAL A 597 -22.75 -10.38 1.01
CA VAL A 597 -22.26 -10.63 2.35
C VAL A 597 -22.47 -9.43 3.28
N PHE A 598 -22.27 -8.20 2.80
CA PHE A 598 -22.19 -6.99 3.64
C PHE A 598 -23.43 -6.09 3.63
N THR A 599 -24.52 -6.46 2.97
CA THR A 599 -25.65 -5.56 2.63
C THR A 599 -26.12 -4.68 3.80
N PHE A 600 -26.20 -5.21 5.02
CA PHE A 600 -26.75 -4.49 6.17
C PHE A 600 -25.71 -3.79 7.05
N THR A 601 -24.43 -3.79 6.65
CA THR A 601 -23.34 -3.26 7.48
C THR A 601 -22.99 -1.82 7.13
N ASN A 602 -22.24 -1.13 7.99
CA ASN A 602 -21.69 0.19 7.65
C ASN A 602 -20.76 0.11 6.44
N LEU A 603 -20.06 -1.02 6.30
CA LEU A 603 -19.29 -1.35 5.10
C LEU A 603 -20.21 -1.54 3.89
N GLY A 604 -21.35 -2.24 4.02
CA GLY A 604 -22.35 -2.35 2.96
C GLY A 604 -22.82 -0.99 2.46
N LYS A 605 -23.16 -0.06 3.37
CA LYS A 605 -23.53 1.32 3.03
C LYS A 605 -22.39 2.05 2.30
N LYS A 606 -21.14 1.85 2.72
CA LYS A 606 -19.95 2.41 2.06
C LYS A 606 -19.79 1.83 0.65
N ILE A 607 -19.92 0.51 0.47
CA ILE A 607 -19.82 -0.18 -0.83
C ILE A 607 -20.94 0.28 -1.77
N GLU A 608 -22.19 0.35 -1.30
CA GLU A 608 -23.32 0.85 -2.09
C GLU A 608 -23.09 2.28 -2.59
N LYS A 609 -22.58 3.15 -1.71
CA LYS A 609 -22.19 4.51 -2.09
C LYS A 609 -21.07 4.50 -3.14
N THR A 610 -20.04 3.70 -2.95
CA THR A 610 -18.93 3.54 -3.89
C THR A 610 -19.43 3.05 -5.25
N LYS A 611 -20.32 2.05 -5.32
CA LYS A 611 -20.90 1.59 -6.59
C LYS A 611 -21.63 2.69 -7.34
N LYS A 612 -22.42 3.51 -6.65
CA LYS A 612 -23.11 4.65 -7.28
C LYS A 612 -22.11 5.66 -7.84
N TYR A 613 -21.04 5.94 -7.10
CA TYR A 613 -19.94 6.78 -7.58
C TYR A 613 -19.25 6.18 -8.82
N LEU A 614 -18.94 4.88 -8.80
CA LEU A 614 -18.32 4.19 -9.93
C LEU A 614 -19.25 4.09 -11.15
N SER A 615 -20.56 4.08 -10.95
CA SER A 615 -21.54 4.14 -12.04
C SER A 615 -21.48 5.48 -12.77
N ALA A 616 -21.26 6.59 -12.06
CA ALA A 616 -20.99 7.88 -12.68
C ALA A 616 -19.65 7.87 -13.44
N TRP A 617 -18.60 7.27 -12.88
CA TRP A 617 -17.29 7.16 -13.54
C TRP A 617 -17.30 6.31 -14.81
N LYS A 618 -18.04 5.20 -14.81
CA LYS A 618 -18.29 4.43 -16.04
C LYS A 618 -18.87 5.32 -17.15
N LEU A 619 -19.88 6.15 -16.83
CA LEU A 619 -20.50 7.06 -17.79
C LEU A 619 -19.53 8.15 -18.25
N ILE A 620 -18.69 8.68 -17.35
CA ILE A 620 -17.62 9.64 -17.67
C ILE A 620 -16.64 9.05 -18.68
N GLU A 621 -16.21 7.80 -18.48
CA GLU A 621 -15.30 7.13 -19.43
C GLU A 621 -15.96 6.86 -20.79
N ILE A 622 -17.24 6.48 -20.81
CA ILE A 622 -18.01 6.37 -22.05
C ILE A 622 -18.11 7.74 -22.75
N ALA A 623 -18.36 8.81 -22.00
CA ALA A 623 -18.42 10.17 -22.52
C ALA A 623 -17.09 10.61 -23.13
N LYS A 624 -15.96 10.33 -22.47
CA LYS A 624 -14.61 10.57 -23.00
C LYS A 624 -14.36 9.82 -24.31
N SER A 625 -14.87 8.59 -24.45
CA SER A 625 -14.78 7.83 -25.70
C SER A 625 -15.54 8.51 -26.84
N TYR A 626 -16.81 8.89 -26.61
CA TYR A 626 -17.61 9.60 -27.61
C TYR A 626 -17.02 10.97 -27.98
N HIS A 627 -16.52 11.70 -26.98
CA HIS A 627 -15.82 12.97 -27.16
C HIS A 627 -14.60 12.80 -28.07
N ALA A 628 -13.76 11.78 -27.83
CA ALA A 628 -12.59 11.50 -28.67
C ALA A 628 -12.96 11.17 -30.13
N GLN A 629 -14.17 10.65 -30.35
CA GLN A 629 -14.77 10.32 -31.65
C GLN A 629 -15.55 11.50 -32.27
N GLU A 630 -15.63 12.66 -31.62
CA GLU A 630 -16.41 13.85 -32.05
C GLU A 630 -17.93 13.60 -32.11
N ASP A 631 -18.43 12.64 -31.33
CA ASP A 631 -19.86 12.40 -31.10
C ASP A 631 -20.31 13.15 -29.83
N HIS A 632 -20.37 14.46 -29.96
CA HIS A 632 -20.65 15.39 -28.86
C HIS A 632 -22.04 15.20 -28.25
N ALA A 633 -23.04 14.79 -29.05
CA ALA A 633 -24.39 14.55 -28.56
C ALA A 633 -24.43 13.39 -27.55
N ASN A 634 -23.78 12.26 -27.87
CA ASN A 634 -23.71 11.12 -26.95
C ASN A 634 -22.76 11.39 -25.78
N ALA A 635 -21.66 12.12 -25.98
CA ALA A 635 -20.78 12.54 -24.89
C ALA A 635 -21.53 13.40 -23.85
N ARG A 636 -22.29 14.40 -24.33
CA ARG A 636 -23.15 15.25 -23.50
C ARG A 636 -24.11 14.44 -22.64
N LEU A 637 -24.88 13.55 -23.26
CA LEU A 637 -25.87 12.73 -22.55
C LEU A 637 -25.24 11.92 -21.40
N ASN A 638 -24.06 11.35 -21.62
CA ASN A 638 -23.36 10.57 -20.59
C ASN A 638 -22.80 11.46 -19.48
N TYR A 639 -22.23 12.63 -19.80
CA TYR A 639 -21.79 13.60 -18.79
C TYR A 639 -22.94 14.14 -17.95
N ASP A 640 -24.09 14.45 -18.55
CA ASP A 640 -25.32 14.88 -17.86
C ASP A 640 -25.78 13.82 -16.85
N GLN A 641 -25.84 12.56 -17.29
CA GLN A 641 -26.24 11.45 -16.42
C GLN A 641 -25.24 11.24 -15.27
N ALA A 642 -23.94 11.29 -15.56
CA ALA A 642 -22.90 11.18 -14.54
C ALA A 642 -23.01 12.31 -13.51
N SER A 643 -23.19 13.55 -13.96
CA SER A 643 -23.37 14.71 -13.10
C SER A 643 -24.62 14.56 -12.20
N ALA A 644 -25.75 14.09 -12.76
CA ALA A 644 -26.98 13.86 -12.01
C ALA A 644 -26.84 12.78 -10.94
N ILE A 645 -26.03 11.73 -11.18
CA ILE A 645 -25.71 10.72 -10.18
C ILE A 645 -24.85 11.33 -9.06
N LEU A 646 -23.76 12.04 -9.42
CA LEU A 646 -22.85 12.66 -8.46
C LEU A 646 -23.58 13.68 -7.56
N GLN A 647 -24.51 14.45 -8.11
CA GLN A 647 -25.30 15.44 -7.36
C GLN A 647 -26.09 14.81 -6.20
N LYS A 648 -26.56 13.56 -6.39
CA LYS A 648 -27.34 12.80 -5.40
C LYS A 648 -26.46 12.20 -4.29
N ILE A 649 -25.16 12.05 -4.51
CA ILE A 649 -24.23 11.49 -3.52
C ILE A 649 -23.62 12.63 -2.70
N ARG A 650 -24.00 12.74 -1.42
CA ARG A 650 -23.65 13.89 -0.56
C ARG A 650 -22.14 14.19 -0.54
N GLU A 651 -21.30 13.16 -0.48
CA GLU A 651 -19.85 13.27 -0.39
C GLU A 651 -19.19 13.67 -1.71
N TYR A 652 -19.78 13.30 -2.86
CA TYR A 652 -19.23 13.60 -4.19
C TYR A 652 -19.99 14.69 -4.94
N ARG A 653 -21.02 15.29 -4.31
CA ARG A 653 -21.83 16.37 -4.90
C ARG A 653 -20.98 17.52 -5.45
N PHE A 654 -19.85 17.80 -4.81
CA PHE A 654 -18.94 18.86 -5.22
C PHE A 654 -18.33 18.64 -6.62
N GLU A 655 -18.29 17.40 -7.12
CA GLU A 655 -17.80 17.05 -8.47
C GLU A 655 -18.89 17.21 -9.56
N SER A 656 -20.18 17.28 -9.19
CA SER A 656 -21.29 17.33 -10.15
C SER A 656 -21.20 18.54 -11.09
N THR A 657 -20.92 19.73 -10.56
CA THR A 657 -20.78 20.96 -11.38
C THR A 657 -19.69 20.82 -12.43
N PHE A 658 -18.59 20.12 -12.13
CA PHE A 658 -17.49 19.92 -13.07
C PHE A 658 -17.92 19.08 -14.28
N TYR A 659 -18.66 17.99 -14.06
CA TYR A 659 -19.16 17.17 -15.17
C TYR A 659 -20.38 17.77 -15.88
N ASN A 660 -21.12 18.66 -15.21
CA ASN A 660 -22.12 19.50 -15.89
C ASN A 660 -21.45 20.52 -16.83
N ALA A 661 -20.31 21.10 -16.43
CA ALA A 661 -19.52 21.98 -17.29
C ALA A 661 -19.03 21.23 -18.54
N TRP A 662 -18.59 19.98 -18.39
CA TRP A 662 -18.25 19.11 -19.52
C TRP A 662 -19.42 18.89 -20.47
N SER A 663 -20.61 18.59 -19.95
CA SER A 663 -21.81 18.46 -20.79
C SER A 663 -22.10 19.73 -21.60
N GLU A 664 -22.02 20.90 -20.98
CA GLU A 664 -22.23 22.17 -21.68
C GLU A 664 -21.11 22.49 -22.69
N LEU A 665 -19.88 22.04 -22.43
CA LEU A 665 -18.79 22.08 -23.40
C LEU A 665 -19.12 21.23 -24.64
N GLU A 666 -19.62 20.00 -24.47
CA GLU A 666 -20.03 19.15 -25.60
C GLU A 666 -21.16 19.78 -26.40
N ASN A 667 -22.14 20.41 -25.74
CA ASN A 667 -23.18 21.20 -26.40
C ASN A 667 -22.58 22.34 -27.24
N ALA A 668 -21.57 23.03 -26.73
CA ALA A 668 -20.87 24.08 -27.46
C ALA A 668 -20.09 23.55 -28.68
N GLU A 669 -19.42 22.40 -28.56
CA GLU A 669 -18.72 21.75 -29.67
C GLU A 669 -19.70 21.26 -30.75
N GLU A 670 -20.85 20.70 -30.36
CA GLU A 670 -21.91 20.30 -31.30
C GLU A 670 -22.47 21.49 -32.09
N LEU A 671 -22.77 22.59 -31.40
CA LEU A 671 -23.22 23.84 -32.03
C LEU A 671 -22.16 24.44 -32.95
N SER A 672 -20.89 24.38 -32.56
CA SER A 672 -19.75 24.79 -33.37
C SER A 672 -19.65 23.94 -34.64
N LYS A 673 -19.79 22.62 -34.53
CA LYS A 673 -19.75 21.68 -35.65
C LYS A 673 -20.90 21.89 -36.64
N ALA A 674 -22.07 22.34 -36.15
CA ALA A 674 -23.23 22.72 -36.96
C ALA A 674 -23.15 24.16 -37.51
N SER A 675 -21.99 24.83 -37.41
CA SER A 675 -21.77 26.21 -37.84
C SER A 675 -22.71 27.25 -37.22
N ASN A 676 -23.26 26.97 -36.03
CA ASN A 676 -24.10 27.90 -35.28
C ASN A 676 -23.25 28.77 -34.34
N HIS A 677 -22.32 29.53 -34.93
CA HIS A 677 -21.24 30.23 -34.22
C HIS A 677 -21.72 31.11 -33.05
N GLN A 678 -22.82 31.83 -33.23
CA GLN A 678 -23.35 32.71 -32.18
C GLN A 678 -23.90 31.93 -30.98
N LYS A 679 -24.57 30.80 -31.20
CA LYS A 679 -25.03 29.94 -30.09
C LYS A 679 -23.87 29.19 -29.47
N ALA A 680 -22.92 28.71 -30.27
CA ALA A 680 -21.71 28.06 -29.79
C ALA A 680 -20.91 28.97 -28.86
N ALA A 681 -20.69 30.24 -29.23
CA ALA A 681 -20.00 31.22 -28.39
C ALA A 681 -20.68 31.43 -27.02
N LYS A 682 -22.03 31.43 -26.97
CA LYS A 682 -22.79 31.53 -25.71
C LYS A 682 -22.71 30.25 -24.87
N ALA A 683 -22.73 29.08 -25.51
CA ALA A 683 -22.58 27.80 -24.83
C ALA A 683 -21.17 27.65 -24.22
N TYR A 684 -20.12 28.05 -24.94
CA TYR A 684 -18.76 28.11 -24.37
C TYR A 684 -18.67 29.06 -23.17
N ASP A 685 -19.31 30.22 -23.24
CA ASP A 685 -19.38 31.16 -22.10
C ASP A 685 -20.07 30.54 -20.88
N SER A 686 -21.14 29.79 -21.12
CA SER A 686 -21.90 29.09 -20.06
C SER A 686 -21.06 27.96 -19.43
N SER A 687 -20.42 27.13 -20.26
CA SER A 687 -19.49 26.08 -19.82
C SER A 687 -18.32 26.66 -19.01
N LYS A 688 -17.75 27.77 -19.47
CA LYS A 688 -16.69 28.51 -18.79
C LYS A 688 -17.11 28.89 -17.36
N THR A 689 -18.28 29.50 -17.19
CA THR A 689 -18.82 29.87 -15.87
C THR A 689 -19.00 28.65 -14.99
N LEU A 690 -19.52 27.53 -15.51
CA LEU A 690 -19.66 26.28 -14.75
C LEU A 690 -18.30 25.71 -14.29
N PHE A 691 -17.24 25.79 -15.11
CA PHE A 691 -15.90 25.38 -14.67
C PHE A 691 -15.35 26.28 -13.55
N GLN A 692 -15.63 27.59 -13.59
CA GLN A 692 -15.26 28.51 -12.52
C GLN A 692 -16.01 28.19 -11.22
N GLU A 693 -17.32 27.91 -11.30
CA GLU A 693 -18.11 27.45 -10.16
C GLU A 693 -17.60 26.12 -9.60
N ALA A 694 -17.19 25.18 -10.46
CA ALA A 694 -16.58 23.93 -10.03
C ALA A 694 -15.28 24.16 -9.26
N VAL A 695 -14.42 25.09 -9.71
CA VAL A 695 -13.20 25.50 -8.98
C VAL A 695 -13.54 26.03 -7.59
N ASP A 696 -14.56 26.87 -7.47
CA ASP A 696 -15.00 27.41 -6.17
C ASP A 696 -15.53 26.31 -5.25
N ASN A 697 -16.31 25.36 -5.79
CA ASN A 697 -16.80 24.20 -5.06
C ASN A 697 -15.65 23.30 -4.57
N PHE A 698 -14.64 23.04 -5.40
CA PHE A 698 -13.44 22.30 -5.02
C PHE A 698 -12.64 23.02 -3.93
N ASN A 699 -12.38 24.32 -4.07
CA ASN A 699 -11.69 25.13 -3.06
C ASN A 699 -12.44 25.15 -1.73
N LYS A 700 -13.78 25.22 -1.76
CA LYS A 700 -14.61 25.14 -0.55
C LYS A 700 -14.53 23.76 0.11
N TYR A 701 -14.43 22.70 -0.69
CA TYR A 701 -14.30 21.34 -0.19
C TYR A 701 -12.91 21.07 0.42
N LEU A 702 -11.83 21.59 -0.19
CA LEU A 702 -10.45 21.50 0.31
C LEU A 702 -10.24 22.17 1.68
N LYS A 703 -11.11 23.09 2.09
CA LYS A 703 -11.06 23.68 3.45
C LYS A 703 -11.45 22.69 4.56
N LYS A 704 -11.98 21.51 4.20
CA LYS A 704 -12.28 20.43 5.14
C LYS A 704 -11.01 19.61 5.39
N ARG A 705 -10.96 18.92 6.53
CA ARG A 705 -9.89 17.93 6.81
C ARG A 705 -10.09 16.72 5.89
N LEU A 706 -9.18 16.50 4.95
CA LEU A 706 -9.25 15.44 3.96
C LEU A 706 -8.03 14.50 4.06
N PRO A 707 -8.12 13.27 3.54
CA PRO A 707 -6.95 12.45 3.29
C PRO A 707 -6.01 13.12 2.26
N PRO A 708 -4.67 13.04 2.40
CA PRO A 708 -3.72 13.65 1.48
C PRO A 708 -3.91 13.25 0.00
N SER A 709 -4.34 12.02 -0.26
CA SER A 709 -4.62 11.52 -1.62
C SER A 709 -5.78 12.25 -2.29
N ASP A 710 -6.84 12.54 -1.55
CA ASP A 710 -7.98 13.32 -2.06
C ASP A 710 -7.63 14.80 -2.24
N GLU A 711 -6.77 15.36 -1.38
CA GLU A 711 -6.27 16.73 -1.56
C GLU A 711 -5.47 16.87 -2.86
N GLU A 712 -4.55 15.94 -3.16
CA GLU A 712 -3.79 15.95 -4.41
C GLU A 712 -4.73 15.80 -5.62
N ARG A 713 -5.67 14.85 -5.57
CA ARG A 713 -6.65 14.60 -6.64
C ARG A 713 -7.50 15.84 -6.91
N ILE A 714 -8.07 16.46 -5.88
CA ILE A 714 -8.92 17.64 -6.03
C ILE A 714 -8.10 18.86 -6.48
N SER A 715 -6.88 19.04 -5.99
CA SER A 715 -5.95 20.07 -6.49
C SER A 715 -5.66 19.90 -7.97
N ASN A 716 -5.52 18.66 -8.43
CA ASN A 716 -5.35 18.34 -9.84
C ASN A 716 -6.63 18.62 -10.66
N LEU A 717 -7.82 18.29 -10.14
CA LEU A 717 -9.09 18.66 -10.79
C LEU A 717 -9.27 20.18 -10.90
N ILE A 718 -8.84 20.97 -9.91
CA ILE A 718 -8.84 22.44 -9.98
C ILE A 718 -7.97 22.93 -11.13
N LYS A 719 -6.76 22.37 -11.28
CA LYS A 719 -5.86 22.72 -12.40
C LYS A 719 -6.53 22.42 -13.73
N VAL A 720 -7.12 21.23 -13.88
CA VAL A 720 -7.83 20.84 -15.10
C VAL A 720 -9.02 21.76 -15.37
N ALA A 721 -9.86 22.05 -14.37
CA ALA A 721 -11.01 22.94 -14.52
C ALA A 721 -10.60 24.35 -15.00
N ARG A 722 -9.50 24.91 -14.46
CA ARG A 722 -8.95 26.20 -14.91
C ARG A 722 -8.45 26.17 -16.35
N ILE A 723 -7.85 25.06 -16.76
CA ILE A 723 -7.42 24.88 -18.15
C ILE A 723 -8.64 24.76 -19.08
N ARG A 724 -9.71 24.08 -18.64
CA ARG A 724 -10.97 23.97 -19.40
C ARG A 724 -11.70 25.30 -19.53
N ASP A 725 -11.70 26.11 -18.47
CA ASP A 725 -12.15 27.51 -18.49
C ASP A 725 -11.41 28.28 -19.59
N GLN A 726 -10.07 28.24 -19.59
CA GLN A 726 -9.26 28.88 -20.63
C GLN A 726 -9.53 28.31 -22.04
N TYR A 727 -9.73 26.99 -22.18
CA TYR A 727 -10.12 26.37 -23.44
C TYR A 727 -11.46 26.91 -23.94
N CYS A 728 -12.47 26.99 -23.08
CA CYS A 728 -13.78 27.54 -23.42
C CYS A 728 -13.67 29.01 -23.85
N MET A 729 -12.87 29.82 -23.15
CA MET A 729 -12.60 31.21 -23.53
C MET A 729 -11.95 31.32 -24.91
N ALA A 730 -10.93 30.49 -25.19
CA ALA A 730 -10.23 30.51 -26.48
C ALA A 730 -11.18 30.10 -27.62
N ARG A 731 -12.01 29.08 -27.40
CA ARG A 731 -13.05 28.65 -28.35
C ARG A 731 -14.12 29.71 -28.57
N GLN A 732 -14.59 30.37 -27.50
CA GLN A 732 -15.52 31.49 -27.60
C GLN A 732 -14.94 32.61 -28.48
N HIS A 733 -13.65 32.93 -28.34
CA HIS A 733 -12.97 33.91 -29.21
C HIS A 733 -12.94 33.47 -30.67
N ILE A 734 -12.65 32.20 -30.97
CA ILE A 734 -12.71 31.65 -32.34
C ILE A 734 -14.12 31.82 -32.92
N GLU A 735 -15.15 31.38 -32.21
CA GLU A 735 -16.53 31.47 -32.72
C GLU A 735 -16.99 32.92 -32.89
N THR A 736 -16.56 33.83 -32.00
CA THR A 736 -16.84 35.26 -32.12
C THR A 736 -16.09 35.89 -33.30
N ALA A 737 -14.83 35.49 -33.54
CA ALA A 737 -14.04 35.97 -34.67
C ALA A 737 -14.74 35.66 -36.00
N ARG A 738 -15.33 34.46 -36.13
CA ARG A 738 -16.11 34.06 -37.31
C ARG A 738 -17.36 34.89 -37.50
N VAL A 739 -18.11 35.15 -36.43
CA VAL A 739 -19.29 36.03 -36.50
C VAL A 739 -18.90 37.41 -37.02
N GLU A 740 -17.79 37.96 -36.54
CA GLU A 740 -17.28 39.26 -37.00
C GLU A 740 -16.71 39.21 -38.42
N SER A 741 -16.06 38.12 -38.81
CA SER A 741 -15.60 37.83 -40.18
C SER A 741 -16.77 37.85 -41.17
N ILE A 742 -17.88 37.16 -40.85
CA ILE A 742 -19.12 37.14 -41.64
C ILE A 742 -19.76 38.54 -41.73
N ARG A 743 -19.59 39.38 -40.71
CA ARG A 743 -20.06 40.78 -40.71
C ARG A 743 -19.11 41.73 -41.48
N GLY A 744 -17.99 41.23 -42.00
CA GLY A 744 -16.97 42.02 -42.70
C GLY A 744 -16.01 42.77 -41.76
N ASN A 745 -16.05 42.53 -40.45
CA ASN A 745 -15.18 43.18 -39.47
C ASN A 745 -13.87 42.38 -39.29
N HIS A 746 -13.06 42.38 -40.35
CA HIS A 746 -11.84 41.56 -40.43
C HIS A 746 -10.75 41.97 -39.43
N ILE A 747 -10.71 43.24 -39.01
CA ILE A 747 -9.75 43.72 -37.99
C ILE A 747 -10.07 43.06 -36.63
N LEU A 748 -11.32 43.14 -36.19
CA LEU A 748 -11.73 42.54 -34.91
C LEU A 748 -11.62 41.00 -34.95
N SER A 749 -11.96 40.39 -36.10
CA SER A 749 -11.74 38.96 -36.34
C SER A 749 -10.27 38.57 -36.13
N ALA A 750 -9.33 39.31 -36.71
CA ALA A 750 -7.89 39.05 -36.53
C ALA A 750 -7.44 39.19 -35.06
N GLU A 751 -7.91 40.21 -34.34
CA GLU A 751 -7.60 40.39 -32.91
C GLU A 751 -8.12 39.24 -32.05
N LEU A 752 -9.33 38.74 -32.33
CA LEU A 752 -9.94 37.64 -31.60
C LEU A 752 -9.20 36.32 -31.86
N TYR A 753 -8.81 36.03 -33.11
CA TYR A 753 -7.96 34.88 -33.42
C TYR A 753 -6.59 34.97 -32.75
N ASN A 754 -5.99 36.16 -32.68
CA ASN A 754 -4.73 36.37 -31.97
C ASN A 754 -4.86 36.05 -30.48
N LYS A 755 -5.92 36.54 -29.82
CA LYS A 755 -6.24 36.25 -28.41
C LYS A 755 -6.45 34.76 -28.16
N ALA A 756 -7.23 34.08 -29.02
CA ALA A 756 -7.43 32.64 -28.93
C ALA A 756 -6.11 31.87 -29.07
N GLY A 757 -5.29 32.22 -30.05
CA GLY A 757 -3.96 31.62 -30.23
C GLY A 757 -3.10 31.76 -28.97
N PHE A 758 -2.97 32.97 -28.43
CA PHE A 758 -2.20 33.21 -27.21
C PHE A 758 -2.67 32.33 -26.03
N MET A 759 -3.98 32.13 -25.87
CA MET A 759 -4.51 31.24 -24.84
C MET A 759 -4.10 29.78 -25.06
N PHE A 760 -4.18 29.26 -26.29
CA PHE A 760 -3.76 27.88 -26.60
C PHE A 760 -2.26 27.67 -26.42
N GLU A 761 -1.45 28.69 -26.74
CA GLU A 761 0.00 28.69 -26.48
C GLU A 761 0.30 28.55 -24.99
N ASN A 762 -0.33 29.38 -24.15
CA ASN A 762 -0.17 29.30 -22.69
C ASN A 762 -0.63 27.95 -22.12
N MET A 763 -1.72 27.38 -22.64
CA MET A 763 -2.19 26.05 -22.20
C MET A 763 -1.15 24.95 -22.49
N CYS A 764 -0.36 25.06 -23.56
CA CYS A 764 0.70 24.09 -23.89
C CYS A 764 1.81 24.00 -22.82
N GLU A 765 1.99 25.04 -22.00
CA GLU A 765 2.97 25.03 -20.91
C GLU A 765 2.48 24.18 -19.72
N VAL A 766 1.16 24.07 -19.55
CA VAL A 766 0.54 23.38 -18.41
C VAL A 766 0.39 21.87 -18.68
N TYR A 767 0.14 21.46 -19.93
CA TYR A 767 0.01 20.05 -20.30
C TYR A 767 1.38 19.35 -20.42
N LYS A 768 1.57 18.31 -19.61
CA LYS A 768 2.78 17.46 -19.64
C LYS A 768 2.69 16.31 -20.65
N ILE A 769 1.49 15.98 -21.11
CA ILE A 769 1.28 14.87 -22.04
C ILE A 769 1.62 15.33 -23.45
N LYS A 770 2.61 14.66 -24.05
CA LYS A 770 3.19 15.04 -25.35
C LYS A 770 2.16 15.10 -26.47
N ARG A 771 1.17 14.20 -26.48
CA ARG A 771 0.11 14.16 -27.50
C ARG A 771 -0.79 15.39 -27.42
N GLU A 772 -1.36 15.65 -26.24
CA GLU A 772 -2.27 16.78 -25.99
C GLU A 772 -1.56 18.12 -26.24
N LYS A 773 -0.30 18.25 -25.81
CA LYS A 773 0.53 19.43 -26.08
C LYS A 773 0.73 19.67 -27.58
N LYS A 774 0.94 18.62 -28.38
CA LYS A 774 1.05 18.74 -29.84
C LYS A 774 -0.26 19.20 -30.46
N GLU A 775 -1.40 18.65 -30.02
CA GLU A 775 -2.72 19.04 -30.54
C GLU A 775 -3.02 20.52 -30.24
N LEU A 776 -2.79 20.99 -29.01
CA LEU A 776 -2.93 22.40 -28.64
C LEU A 776 -1.97 23.32 -29.41
N SER A 777 -0.72 22.90 -29.60
CA SER A 777 0.25 23.64 -30.39
C SER A 777 -0.16 23.75 -31.87
N ALA A 778 -0.75 22.70 -32.44
CA ALA A 778 -1.30 22.76 -33.79
C ALA A 778 -2.49 23.74 -33.89
N ILE A 779 -3.36 23.76 -32.87
CA ILE A 779 -4.50 24.71 -32.78
C ILE A 779 -4.00 26.16 -32.67
N TYR A 780 -2.92 26.41 -31.91
CA TYR A 780 -2.26 27.72 -31.89
C TYR A 780 -1.88 28.18 -33.30
N PHE A 781 -1.23 27.32 -34.08
CA PHE A 781 -0.83 27.66 -35.46
C PHE A 781 -2.04 27.87 -36.38
N LEU A 782 -3.15 27.14 -36.18
CA LEU A 782 -4.42 27.41 -36.88
C LEU A 782 -4.92 28.82 -36.57
N CYS A 783 -4.96 29.21 -35.29
CA CYS A 783 -5.42 30.55 -34.88
C CYS A 783 -4.55 31.65 -35.50
N LYS A 784 -3.23 31.47 -35.52
CA LYS A 784 -2.31 32.42 -36.17
C LYS A 784 -2.51 32.47 -37.69
N ALA A 785 -2.77 31.33 -38.33
CA ALA A 785 -3.06 31.31 -39.75
C ALA A 785 -4.36 32.09 -40.06
N TRP A 786 -5.43 31.87 -39.29
CA TRP A 786 -6.70 32.61 -39.41
C TRP A 786 -6.56 34.11 -39.14
N GLU A 787 -5.78 34.50 -38.13
CA GLU A 787 -5.42 35.90 -37.89
C GLU A 787 -4.80 36.54 -39.14
N HIS A 788 -3.83 35.88 -39.77
CA HIS A 788 -3.16 36.40 -40.95
C HIS A 788 -4.06 36.43 -42.18
N MET A 789 -4.98 35.47 -42.33
CA MET A 789 -6.00 35.51 -43.38
C MET A 789 -6.93 36.71 -43.21
N ALA A 790 -7.46 36.95 -42.01
CA ALA A 790 -8.34 38.09 -41.75
C ALA A 790 -7.63 39.44 -42.00
N LYS A 791 -6.34 39.56 -41.63
CA LYS A 791 -5.53 40.74 -42.00
C LYS A 791 -5.33 40.87 -43.51
N ALA A 792 -5.15 39.75 -44.22
CA ALA A 792 -4.98 39.75 -45.67
C ALA A 792 -6.24 40.24 -46.40
N GLU A 793 -7.43 39.88 -45.91
CA GLU A 793 -8.72 40.35 -46.42
C GLU A 793 -8.88 41.87 -46.25
N ASN A 794 -8.48 42.41 -45.09
CA ASN A 794 -8.55 43.83 -44.82
C ASN A 794 -7.50 44.65 -45.59
N GLU A 795 -6.24 44.19 -45.62
CA GLU A 795 -5.10 44.96 -46.15
C GLU A 795 -4.79 44.68 -47.63
N GLN A 796 -5.36 43.63 -48.22
CA GLN A 796 -5.14 43.19 -49.60
C GLN A 796 -3.64 42.97 -49.97
N LYS A 797 -2.87 42.47 -49.01
CA LYS A 797 -1.43 42.16 -49.16
C LYS A 797 -1.19 40.67 -49.41
N PRO A 798 -0.65 40.26 -50.58
CA PRO A 798 -0.39 38.85 -50.90
C PRO A 798 0.50 38.13 -49.88
N SER A 799 1.50 38.82 -49.31
CA SER A 799 2.44 38.25 -48.33
C SER A 799 1.78 37.76 -47.04
N LEU A 800 0.60 38.27 -46.68
CA LEU A 800 -0.15 37.79 -45.53
C LEU A 800 -0.78 36.42 -45.81
N TYR A 801 -1.28 36.18 -47.03
CA TYR A 801 -1.74 34.85 -47.45
C TYR A 801 -0.59 33.83 -47.50
N ALA A 802 0.59 34.24 -47.97
CA ALA A 802 1.79 33.40 -47.91
C ALA A 802 2.15 33.00 -46.47
N THR A 803 2.06 33.96 -45.54
CA THR A 803 2.31 33.71 -44.11
C THR A 803 1.28 32.74 -43.53
N ALA A 804 -0.01 32.94 -43.82
CA ALA A 804 -1.07 32.02 -43.41
C ALA A 804 -0.86 30.60 -43.98
N SER A 805 -0.47 30.49 -45.26
CA SER A 805 -0.13 29.21 -45.90
C SER A 805 0.93 28.43 -45.13
N ASN A 806 2.03 29.09 -44.78
CA ASN A 806 3.13 28.48 -44.01
C ASN A 806 2.70 28.07 -42.59
N LEU A 807 1.84 28.86 -41.94
CA LEU A 807 1.33 28.55 -40.60
C LEU A 807 0.40 27.33 -40.62
N PHE A 808 -0.49 27.22 -41.61
CA PHE A 808 -1.31 26.02 -41.80
C PHE A 808 -0.47 24.78 -42.12
N GLU A 809 0.60 24.92 -42.91
CA GLU A 809 1.51 23.81 -43.18
C GLU A 809 2.24 23.35 -41.90
N LYS A 810 2.66 24.29 -41.04
CA LYS A 810 3.20 23.98 -39.71
C LYS A 810 2.19 23.23 -38.85
N ALA A 811 0.93 23.69 -38.80
CA ALA A 811 -0.14 22.99 -38.08
C ALA A 811 -0.33 21.55 -38.60
N SER A 812 -0.34 21.37 -39.92
CA SER A 812 -0.40 20.06 -40.59
C SER A 812 0.75 19.13 -40.20
N GLY A 813 1.96 19.66 -40.07
CA GLY A 813 3.14 18.91 -39.62
C GLY A 813 3.05 18.41 -38.17
N ILE A 814 2.25 19.08 -37.33
CA ILE A 814 2.12 18.77 -35.91
C ILE A 814 0.93 17.85 -35.62
N PHE A 815 -0.20 18.03 -36.32
CA PHE A 815 -1.39 17.20 -36.11
C PHE A 815 -1.09 15.71 -36.29
N THR A 816 -1.53 14.92 -35.30
CA THR A 816 -1.40 13.45 -35.27
C THR A 816 -2.55 12.78 -36.00
N LYS A 817 -3.77 13.33 -35.91
CA LYS A 817 -4.97 12.84 -36.60
C LYS A 817 -4.89 13.17 -38.10
N SER A 818 -5.02 12.14 -38.94
CA SER A 818 -4.99 12.27 -40.41
C SER A 818 -5.96 13.33 -40.93
N ARG A 819 -7.17 13.38 -40.37
CA ARG A 819 -8.22 14.34 -40.74
C ARG A 819 -7.78 15.80 -40.63
N MET A 820 -7.31 16.23 -39.45
CA MET A 820 -6.88 17.61 -39.21
C MET A 820 -5.61 17.97 -39.99
N LYS A 821 -4.69 17.01 -40.15
CA LYS A 821 -3.52 17.17 -41.02
C LYS A 821 -3.92 17.51 -42.45
N LYS A 822 -4.91 16.80 -42.98
CA LYS A 822 -5.45 17.02 -44.33
C LYS A 822 -6.21 18.33 -44.45
N LEU A 823 -7.00 18.72 -43.45
CA LEU A 823 -7.65 20.03 -43.40
C LEU A 823 -6.62 21.16 -43.45
N SER A 824 -5.62 21.14 -42.56
CA SER A 824 -4.59 22.18 -42.50
C SER A 824 -3.77 22.26 -43.78
N LEU A 825 -3.41 21.12 -44.39
CA LEU A 825 -2.72 21.14 -45.68
C LEU A 825 -3.59 21.68 -46.82
N GLY A 826 -4.88 21.34 -46.83
CA GLY A 826 -5.86 21.92 -47.75
C GLY A 826 -5.94 23.43 -47.63
N ASN A 827 -6.05 23.95 -46.39
CA ASN A 827 -6.07 25.39 -46.10
C ASN A 827 -4.77 26.09 -46.50
N SER A 828 -3.62 25.44 -46.28
CA SER A 828 -2.32 25.95 -46.69
C SER A 828 -2.27 26.17 -48.22
N LEU A 829 -2.59 25.13 -48.98
CA LEU A 829 -2.63 25.21 -50.45
C LEU A 829 -3.66 26.23 -50.94
N TYR A 830 -4.82 26.34 -50.28
CA TYR A 830 -5.82 27.35 -50.61
C TYR A 830 -5.31 28.77 -50.38
N CYS A 831 -4.61 29.03 -49.26
CA CYS A 831 -3.96 30.31 -49.01
C CYS A 831 -2.88 30.63 -50.05
N SER A 832 -2.11 29.64 -50.50
CA SER A 832 -1.14 29.81 -51.59
C SER A 832 -1.82 30.14 -52.92
N ALA A 833 -3.03 29.63 -53.17
CA ALA A 833 -3.85 30.04 -54.31
C ALA A 833 -4.34 31.49 -54.18
N LEU A 834 -4.78 31.92 -53.00
CA LEU A 834 -5.18 33.31 -52.71
C LEU A 834 -4.02 34.30 -52.89
N GLU A 835 -2.81 33.95 -52.43
CA GLU A 835 -1.59 34.73 -52.68
C GLU A 835 -1.36 34.88 -54.19
N SER A 836 -1.36 33.76 -54.92
CA SER A 836 -1.13 33.76 -56.36
C SER A 836 -2.22 34.52 -57.12
N GLY A 837 -3.47 34.46 -56.66
CA GLY A 837 -4.59 35.26 -57.18
C GLY A 837 -4.38 36.76 -56.98
N SER A 838 -3.95 37.17 -55.79
CA SER A 838 -3.64 38.58 -55.52
C SER A 838 -2.48 39.11 -56.38
N LEU A 839 -1.48 38.27 -56.66
CA LEU A 839 -0.38 38.64 -57.57
C LEU A 839 -0.83 38.65 -59.03
N PHE A 840 -1.71 37.73 -59.43
CA PHE A 840 -2.32 37.69 -60.77
C PHE A 840 -3.08 38.98 -61.08
N ASP A 841 -3.84 39.51 -60.11
CA ASP A 841 -4.60 40.75 -60.27
C ASP A 841 -3.71 42.00 -60.33
N LYS A 842 -2.53 41.97 -59.69
CA LYS A 842 -1.60 43.11 -59.64
C LYS A 842 -0.71 43.24 -60.88
N THR A 843 -0.44 42.14 -61.58
CA THR A 843 0.43 42.17 -62.76
C THR A 843 -0.38 42.37 -64.05
N SER A 844 0.13 43.19 -64.96
CA SER A 844 -0.39 43.32 -66.32
C SER A 844 0.41 42.50 -67.34
N ASP A 845 1.53 41.89 -66.91
CA ASP A 845 2.38 41.06 -67.75
C ASP A 845 1.73 39.68 -68.01
N LEU A 846 1.60 39.33 -69.28
CA LEU A 846 0.87 38.12 -69.69
C LEU A 846 1.62 36.83 -69.31
N ASP A 847 2.96 36.82 -69.38
CA ASP A 847 3.77 35.65 -69.03
C ASP A 847 3.74 35.39 -67.52
N GLU A 848 3.76 36.46 -66.71
CA GLU A 848 3.52 36.37 -65.27
C GLU A 848 2.11 35.88 -64.94
N LYS A 849 1.08 36.40 -65.63
CA LYS A 849 -0.31 35.91 -65.47
C LYS A 849 -0.44 34.43 -65.78
N ILE A 850 0.19 33.92 -66.85
CA ILE A 850 0.20 32.50 -67.18
C ILE A 850 0.83 31.68 -66.04
N LYS A 851 1.93 32.17 -65.46
CA LYS A 851 2.62 31.50 -64.35
C LYS A 851 1.74 31.44 -63.10
N TYR A 852 1.10 32.54 -62.72
CA TYR A 852 0.19 32.57 -61.56
C TYR A 852 -1.05 31.73 -61.80
N TYR A 853 -1.63 31.75 -63.00
CA TYR A 853 -2.77 30.91 -63.36
C TYR A 853 -2.48 29.42 -63.14
N LYS A 854 -1.33 28.93 -63.63
CA LYS A 854 -0.90 27.53 -63.42
C LYS A 854 -0.77 27.19 -61.93
N LYS A 855 -0.22 28.10 -61.12
CA LYS A 855 -0.09 27.92 -59.67
C LYS A 855 -1.45 27.87 -58.96
N ILE A 856 -2.34 28.81 -59.25
CA ILE A 856 -3.69 28.87 -58.68
C ILE A 856 -4.42 27.55 -58.92
N LYS A 857 -4.46 27.11 -60.18
CA LYS A 857 -5.11 25.86 -60.59
C LYS A 857 -4.53 24.64 -59.87
N MET A 858 -3.21 24.51 -59.85
CA MET A 858 -2.52 23.39 -59.19
C MET A 858 -2.86 23.36 -57.70
N ASN A 859 -2.72 24.50 -57.02
CA ASN A 859 -2.94 24.61 -55.58
C ASN A 859 -4.40 24.34 -55.20
N LEU A 860 -5.38 24.87 -55.94
CA LEU A 860 -6.80 24.63 -55.66
C LEU A 860 -7.20 23.17 -55.86
N ARG A 861 -6.68 22.50 -56.91
CA ARG A 861 -6.96 21.07 -57.14
C ARG A 861 -6.31 20.17 -56.09
N GLU A 862 -5.08 20.47 -55.68
CA GLU A 862 -4.44 19.75 -54.57
C GLU A 862 -5.10 20.07 -53.22
N SER A 863 -5.61 21.29 -53.02
CA SER A 863 -6.42 21.65 -51.86
C SER A 863 -7.69 20.80 -51.81
N ALA A 864 -8.44 20.73 -52.92
CA ALA A 864 -9.64 19.90 -53.06
C ALA A 864 -9.37 18.42 -52.74
N LYS A 865 -8.28 17.87 -53.28
CA LYS A 865 -7.85 16.49 -53.00
C LYS A 865 -7.55 16.27 -51.53
N ASN A 866 -6.89 17.22 -50.86
CA ASN A 866 -6.61 17.09 -49.43
C ASN A 866 -7.89 17.19 -48.59
N TYR A 867 -8.81 18.09 -48.89
CA TYR A 867 -10.12 18.13 -48.23
C TYR A 867 -10.89 16.81 -48.40
N GLN A 868 -10.90 16.25 -49.62
CA GLN A 868 -11.53 14.96 -49.89
C GLN A 868 -10.92 13.83 -49.05
N LEU A 869 -9.58 13.75 -49.00
CA LEU A 869 -8.88 12.76 -48.18
C LEU A 869 -9.10 12.96 -46.66
N GLY A 870 -9.41 14.19 -46.24
CA GLY A 870 -9.81 14.52 -44.88
C GLY A 870 -11.31 14.29 -44.58
N GLY A 871 -12.12 13.90 -45.57
CA GLY A 871 -13.57 13.73 -45.41
C GLY A 871 -14.37 15.03 -45.40
N PHE A 872 -13.78 16.14 -45.87
CA PHE A 872 -14.42 17.45 -46.01
C PHE A 872 -14.99 17.60 -47.44
N VAL A 873 -16.03 16.83 -47.74
CA VAL A 873 -16.55 16.65 -49.12
C VAL A 873 -17.09 17.96 -49.74
N PRO A 874 -17.96 18.74 -49.06
CA PRO A 874 -18.45 20.00 -49.62
C PRO A 874 -17.30 20.96 -49.98
N ASP A 875 -16.24 20.93 -49.19
CA ASP A 875 -15.09 21.82 -49.34
C ASP A 875 -14.14 21.39 -50.44
N ALA A 876 -14.00 20.07 -50.62
CA ALA A 876 -13.35 19.51 -51.78
C ALA A 876 -14.08 19.92 -53.06
N GLN A 877 -15.41 19.87 -53.05
CA GLN A 877 -16.25 20.31 -54.16
C GLN A 877 -16.12 21.82 -54.38
N TRP A 878 -16.11 22.64 -53.33
CA TRP A 878 -15.85 24.08 -53.43
C TRP A 878 -14.52 24.37 -54.10
N ALA A 879 -13.41 23.86 -53.57
CA ALA A 879 -12.07 24.15 -54.11
C ALA A 879 -11.93 23.67 -55.57
N LEU A 880 -12.55 22.54 -55.91
CA LEU A 880 -12.59 22.04 -57.28
C LEU A 880 -13.44 22.94 -58.20
N ALA A 881 -14.63 23.34 -57.75
CA ALA A 881 -15.51 24.23 -58.49
C ALA A 881 -14.83 25.59 -58.73
N THR A 882 -14.23 26.18 -57.69
CA THR A 882 -13.44 27.42 -57.78
C THR A 882 -12.29 27.30 -58.77
N SER A 883 -11.52 26.20 -58.75
CA SER A 883 -10.50 25.95 -59.79
C SER A 883 -11.11 25.89 -61.19
N THR A 884 -12.32 25.37 -61.33
CA THR A 884 -13.01 25.19 -62.61
C THR A 884 -13.60 26.51 -63.12
N VAL A 885 -14.13 27.36 -62.23
CA VAL A 885 -14.51 28.74 -62.56
C VAL A 885 -13.29 29.51 -63.06
N PHE A 886 -12.16 29.36 -62.37
CA PHE A 886 -10.92 30.02 -62.76
C PHE A 886 -10.40 29.54 -64.12
N ASP A 887 -10.55 28.25 -64.46
CA ASP A 887 -10.29 27.72 -65.80
C ASP A 887 -11.17 28.42 -66.86
N GLY A 888 -12.45 28.66 -66.55
CA GLY A 888 -13.39 29.38 -67.41
C GLY A 888 -13.04 30.85 -67.59
N ILE A 889 -12.72 31.55 -66.50
CA ILE A 889 -12.34 32.98 -66.53
C ILE A 889 -11.01 33.19 -67.25
N TRP A 890 -10.06 32.27 -67.11
CA TRP A 890 -8.84 32.32 -67.90
C TRP A 890 -9.13 32.29 -69.40
N GLN A 891 -10.09 31.48 -69.87
CA GLN A 891 -10.49 31.50 -71.29
C GLN A 891 -11.08 32.86 -71.69
N LEU A 892 -11.88 33.50 -70.83
CA LEU A 892 -12.44 34.83 -71.10
C LEU A 892 -11.35 35.90 -71.21
N ILE A 893 -10.32 35.84 -70.36
CA ILE A 893 -9.17 36.75 -70.46
C ILE A 893 -8.44 36.55 -71.80
N GLN A 894 -8.34 35.31 -72.30
CA GLN A 894 -7.77 35.05 -73.62
C GLN A 894 -8.63 35.62 -74.76
N VAL A 895 -9.97 35.57 -74.63
CA VAL A 895 -10.94 36.15 -75.60
C VAL A 895 -10.71 37.65 -75.80
N ASP A 896 -10.43 38.39 -74.73
CA ASP A 896 -10.22 39.84 -74.77
C ASP A 896 -8.92 40.23 -75.49
N THR A 897 -7.93 39.34 -75.51
CA THR A 897 -6.63 39.56 -76.17
C THR A 897 -6.55 38.97 -77.58
N GLU A 898 -7.51 38.14 -78.00
CA GLU A 898 -7.47 37.39 -79.25
C GLU A 898 -8.15 38.16 -80.40
N VAL A 899 -7.44 38.24 -81.53
CA VAL A 899 -7.87 38.98 -82.73
C VAL A 899 -8.47 38.02 -83.77
N ASP A 900 -8.11 36.74 -83.74
CA ASP A 900 -8.68 35.71 -84.60
C ASP A 900 -10.09 35.31 -84.14
N PHE A 901 -11.09 35.60 -84.98
CA PHE A 901 -12.50 35.34 -84.69
C PHE A 901 -12.81 33.85 -84.42
N THR A 902 -12.11 32.93 -85.09
CA THR A 902 -12.32 31.48 -84.93
C THR A 902 -11.79 31.02 -83.57
N LYS A 903 -10.59 31.46 -83.19
CA LYS A 903 -10.02 31.17 -81.86
C LYS A 903 -10.83 31.83 -80.75
N LYS A 904 -11.31 33.05 -80.98
CA LYS A 904 -12.18 33.77 -80.04
C LYS A 904 -13.46 32.99 -79.73
N SER A 905 -14.13 32.47 -80.77
CA SER A 905 -15.30 31.60 -80.61
C SER A 905 -14.98 30.28 -79.87
N GLN A 906 -13.82 29.69 -80.13
CA GLN A 906 -13.37 28.49 -79.41
C GLN A 906 -13.14 28.75 -77.91
N TYR A 907 -12.48 29.85 -77.55
CA TYR A 907 -12.26 30.22 -76.16
C TYR A 907 -13.58 30.51 -75.42
N LEU A 908 -14.53 31.21 -76.05
CA LEU A 908 -15.87 31.44 -75.48
C LEU A 908 -16.63 30.14 -75.21
N SER A 909 -16.60 29.19 -76.16
CA SER A 909 -17.20 27.86 -76.01
C SER A 909 -16.58 27.07 -74.85
N MET A 910 -15.25 27.10 -74.73
CA MET A 910 -14.54 26.48 -73.62
C MET A 910 -14.86 27.15 -72.28
N ALA A 911 -14.95 28.47 -72.24
CA ALA A 911 -15.32 29.23 -71.03
C ALA A 911 -16.69 28.80 -70.51
N LYS A 912 -17.70 28.77 -71.41
CA LYS A 912 -19.07 28.34 -71.09
C LYS A 912 -19.09 26.93 -70.53
N LYS A 913 -18.38 25.99 -71.16
CA LYS A 913 -18.29 24.60 -70.70
C LYS A 913 -17.71 24.49 -69.28
N TYR A 914 -16.65 25.22 -68.97
CA TYR A 914 -16.05 25.21 -67.63
C TYR A 914 -17.00 25.82 -66.59
N LEU A 915 -17.63 26.95 -66.90
CA LEU A 915 -18.59 27.59 -65.99
C LEU A 915 -19.84 26.73 -65.76
N ASP A 916 -20.39 26.06 -66.79
CA ASP A 916 -21.48 25.08 -66.63
C ASP A 916 -21.08 23.90 -65.74
N THR A 917 -19.82 23.45 -65.87
CA THR A 917 -19.30 22.36 -65.03
C THR A 917 -19.17 22.82 -63.58
N ALA A 918 -18.63 24.01 -63.35
CA ALA A 918 -18.52 24.58 -62.01
C ALA A 918 -19.90 24.82 -61.37
N LEU A 919 -20.87 25.30 -62.15
CA LEU A 919 -22.24 25.51 -61.71
C LEU A 919 -22.87 24.22 -61.16
N LYS A 920 -22.70 23.10 -61.88
CA LYS A 920 -23.17 21.77 -61.42
C LYS A 920 -22.50 21.34 -60.12
N ILE A 921 -21.18 21.54 -60.00
CA ILE A 921 -20.45 21.17 -58.78
C ILE A 921 -20.94 22.02 -57.59
N PHE A 922 -21.13 23.33 -57.76
CA PHE A 922 -21.66 24.18 -56.69
C PHE A 922 -23.11 23.82 -56.31
N GLU A 923 -23.94 23.43 -57.27
CA GLU A 923 -25.32 22.98 -57.03
C GLU A 923 -25.36 21.66 -56.26
N GLU A 924 -24.57 20.67 -56.68
CA GLU A 924 -24.43 19.39 -55.96
C GLU A 924 -23.90 19.55 -54.54
N ALA A 925 -23.08 20.58 -54.29
CA ALA A 925 -22.53 20.90 -52.99
C ALA A 925 -23.39 21.86 -52.15
N GLY A 926 -24.51 22.37 -52.69
CA GLY A 926 -25.47 23.22 -51.98
C GLY A 926 -25.10 24.70 -51.85
N TYR A 927 -24.19 25.23 -52.67
CA TYR A 927 -23.72 26.63 -52.60
C TYR A 927 -24.56 27.58 -53.47
N GLU A 928 -25.77 27.90 -53.02
CA GLU A 928 -26.75 28.66 -53.82
C GLU A 928 -26.33 30.09 -54.20
N GLN A 929 -25.58 30.78 -53.34
CA GLN A 929 -25.08 32.12 -53.67
C GLN A 929 -24.10 32.10 -54.85
N LYS A 930 -23.18 31.12 -54.87
CA LYS A 930 -22.24 30.95 -55.99
C LYS A 930 -22.94 30.47 -57.24
N LYS A 931 -23.97 29.62 -57.12
CA LYS A 931 -24.82 29.25 -58.27
C LYS A 931 -25.37 30.49 -58.98
N HIS A 932 -25.93 31.43 -58.22
CA HIS A 932 -26.48 32.67 -58.77
C HIS A 932 -25.42 33.54 -59.44
N GLU A 933 -24.23 33.65 -58.83
CA GLU A 933 -23.10 34.39 -59.39
C GLU A 933 -22.58 33.77 -60.70
N ILE A 934 -22.38 32.45 -60.76
CA ILE A 934 -21.91 31.76 -61.96
C ILE A 934 -22.95 31.81 -63.08
N THR A 935 -24.24 31.75 -62.75
CA THR A 935 -25.34 31.93 -63.72
C THR A 935 -25.25 33.31 -64.37
N LYS A 936 -24.96 34.36 -63.60
CA LYS A 936 -24.76 35.71 -64.13
C LYS A 936 -23.57 35.79 -65.09
N TYR A 937 -22.46 35.10 -64.82
CA TYR A 937 -21.33 35.03 -65.77
C TYR A 937 -21.72 34.33 -67.07
N LEU A 938 -22.49 33.24 -67.00
CA LEU A 938 -23.02 32.54 -68.17
C LEU A 938 -23.94 33.44 -69.01
N GLU A 939 -24.83 34.22 -68.39
CA GLU A 939 -25.68 35.21 -69.07
C GLU A 939 -24.88 36.36 -69.72
N MET A 940 -23.79 36.80 -69.07
CA MET A 940 -22.90 37.83 -69.62
C MET A 940 -22.14 37.33 -70.85
N ILE A 941 -21.73 36.05 -70.87
CA ILE A 941 -21.12 35.41 -72.05
C ILE A 941 -22.11 35.35 -73.21
N ASP A 942 -23.37 35.00 -72.93
CA ASP A 942 -24.42 34.90 -73.96
C ASP A 942 -24.81 36.27 -74.56
N THR A 943 -24.42 37.38 -73.92
CA THR A 943 -24.66 38.76 -74.39
C THR A 943 -23.40 39.49 -74.87
N GLU A 944 -22.26 38.80 -74.99
CA GLU A 944 -20.94 39.34 -75.41
C GLU A 944 -20.48 40.61 -74.65
N LYS A 945 -20.85 40.76 -73.36
CA LYS A 945 -20.37 41.88 -72.54
C LYS A 945 -18.96 41.59 -72.01
N ALA A 946 -18.09 42.60 -71.97
CA ALA A 946 -16.73 42.49 -71.41
C ALA A 946 -16.76 42.03 -69.94
N ILE A 947 -15.95 41.04 -69.60
CA ILE A 947 -15.86 40.47 -68.25
C ILE A 947 -14.46 40.77 -67.69
N LEU A 948 -14.33 41.89 -66.98
CA LEU A 948 -13.19 42.13 -66.10
C LEU A 948 -13.53 41.57 -64.72
N THR A 949 -13.02 40.38 -64.41
CA THR A 949 -13.16 39.74 -63.10
C THR A 949 -11.82 39.61 -62.41
N SER A 950 -11.77 40.08 -61.16
CA SER A 950 -10.63 39.88 -60.25
C SER A 950 -10.49 38.38 -59.92
N ALA A 951 -9.28 37.86 -59.98
CA ALA A 951 -8.97 36.48 -59.58
C ALA A 951 -9.28 36.25 -58.10
N LEU A 952 -9.08 37.26 -57.25
CA LEU A 952 -9.46 37.22 -55.84
C LEU A 952 -10.97 37.07 -55.64
N ASP A 953 -11.80 37.75 -56.45
CA ASP A 953 -13.26 37.67 -56.36
C ASP A 953 -13.77 36.26 -56.70
N VAL A 954 -13.00 35.54 -57.53
CA VAL A 954 -13.30 34.17 -57.98
C VAL A 954 -12.81 33.14 -56.97
N ILE A 955 -11.60 33.32 -56.44
CA ILE A 955 -10.96 32.41 -55.48
C ILE A 955 -11.54 32.60 -54.06
N GLU A 956 -12.61 33.39 -53.91
CA GLU A 956 -13.27 33.77 -52.68
C GLU A 956 -13.21 32.68 -51.59
N LYS A 957 -12.95 33.14 -50.36
CA LYS A 957 -12.68 32.28 -49.23
C LYS A 957 -13.84 31.29 -48.96
N PRO A 958 -13.57 29.97 -48.87
CA PRO A 958 -14.57 29.01 -48.47
C PRO A 958 -14.88 29.15 -46.99
N ALA A 959 -16.12 28.83 -46.61
CA ALA A 959 -16.55 28.75 -45.21
C ALA A 959 -15.65 27.82 -44.36
N ILE A 960 -15.05 26.76 -44.93
CA ILE A 960 -14.16 25.82 -44.22
C ILE A 960 -12.75 26.35 -43.95
N SER A 961 -12.32 27.42 -44.63
CA SER A 961 -10.98 27.96 -44.38
C SER A 961 -10.84 28.42 -42.92
N GLU A 962 -11.97 28.67 -42.24
CA GLU A 962 -12.08 28.94 -40.82
C GLU A 962 -12.61 27.76 -40.00
N SER A 963 -12.79 26.54 -40.53
CA SER A 963 -13.44 25.42 -39.83
C SER A 963 -12.73 24.98 -38.56
N SER A 964 -13.50 24.76 -37.49
CA SER A 964 -13.04 24.16 -36.23
C SER A 964 -13.35 22.68 -36.14
N ILE A 965 -13.98 22.08 -37.15
CA ILE A 965 -14.37 20.66 -37.12
C ILE A 965 -13.10 19.84 -36.88
N GLY A 966 -13.08 19.07 -35.78
CA GLY A 966 -11.93 18.27 -35.35
C GLY A 966 -10.98 18.96 -34.35
N ILE A 967 -11.22 20.22 -33.99
CA ILE A 967 -10.68 20.82 -32.76
C ILE A 967 -11.54 20.32 -31.61
N VAL A 968 -10.94 19.55 -30.72
CA VAL A 968 -11.61 18.96 -29.57
C VAL A 968 -10.79 19.26 -28.33
N ALA A 969 -11.46 19.50 -27.20
CA ALA A 969 -10.79 19.69 -25.93
C ALA A 969 -9.94 18.45 -25.61
N PRO A 970 -8.66 18.56 -25.21
CA PRO A 970 -7.86 17.36 -25.00
C PRO A 970 -8.39 16.58 -23.79
N SER A 971 -8.84 15.33 -23.91
CA SER A 971 -9.19 14.50 -22.74
C SER A 971 -7.99 14.41 -21.79
N CYS A 972 -8.14 14.71 -20.50
CA CYS A 972 -7.00 14.77 -19.58
C CYS A 972 -7.02 13.58 -18.61
N PRO A 973 -6.03 12.65 -18.64
CA PRO A 973 -5.97 11.48 -17.75
C PRO A 973 -5.54 11.82 -16.30
N ILE A 974 -5.68 13.10 -15.95
CA ILE A 974 -5.62 13.62 -14.58
C ILE A 974 -7.01 13.52 -13.92
N GLU A 975 -8.06 13.50 -14.74
CA GLU A 975 -9.46 13.34 -14.32
C GLU A 975 -9.72 11.85 -14.00
N ILE A 976 -9.26 11.41 -12.81
CA ILE A 976 -9.41 10.05 -12.31
C ILE A 976 -10.32 9.97 -11.08
N SER A 977 -10.96 8.81 -10.91
CA SER A 977 -11.81 8.51 -9.76
C SER A 977 -11.04 8.54 -8.44
N SER A 978 -11.76 8.76 -7.34
CA SER A 978 -11.21 8.45 -6.01
C SER A 978 -11.01 6.93 -5.89
N SER A 979 -9.79 6.53 -5.52
CA SER A 979 -9.42 5.14 -5.21
C SER A 979 -8.98 5.04 -3.76
N LEU A 980 -9.26 3.90 -3.13
CA LEU A 980 -8.76 3.62 -1.79
C LEU A 980 -7.23 3.49 -1.80
N SER A 981 -6.59 3.92 -0.71
CA SER A 981 -5.20 3.55 -0.46
C SER A 981 -5.08 2.05 -0.20
N ILE A 982 -3.86 1.51 -0.30
CA ILE A 982 -3.62 0.09 0.01
C ILE A 982 -3.96 -0.17 1.49
N GLY A 983 -3.61 0.74 2.40
CA GLY A 983 -3.98 0.63 3.82
C GLY A 983 -5.49 0.67 4.06
N GLU A 984 -6.23 1.50 3.33
CA GLU A 984 -7.70 1.52 3.43
C GLU A 984 -8.34 0.26 2.85
N MET A 985 -7.76 -0.32 1.79
CA MET A 985 -8.18 -1.61 1.25
C MET A 985 -8.00 -2.71 2.30
N GLN A 986 -6.83 -2.78 2.95
CA GLN A 986 -6.54 -3.74 4.03
C GLN A 986 -7.54 -3.60 5.19
N LYS A 987 -7.72 -2.39 5.72
CA LYS A 987 -8.65 -2.13 6.81
C LYS A 987 -10.08 -2.56 6.47
N THR A 988 -10.51 -2.25 5.25
CA THR A 988 -11.88 -2.55 4.82
C THR A 988 -12.08 -4.06 4.60
N ASP A 989 -11.06 -4.76 4.11
CA ASP A 989 -11.06 -6.22 3.99
C ASP A 989 -11.18 -6.89 5.37
N MET A 990 -10.45 -6.38 6.37
CA MET A 990 -10.57 -6.85 7.76
C MET A 990 -11.96 -6.64 8.37
N GLU A 991 -12.65 -5.54 8.04
CA GLU A 991 -14.04 -5.27 8.44
C GLU A 991 -15.01 -6.23 7.74
N ALA A 992 -14.81 -6.47 6.44
CA ALA A 992 -15.58 -7.43 5.65
C ALA A 992 -15.51 -8.84 6.24
N GLU A 993 -14.32 -9.32 6.53
CA GLU A 993 -14.17 -10.68 7.05
C GLU A 993 -14.76 -10.87 8.45
N SER A 994 -14.72 -9.82 9.29
CA SER A 994 -15.41 -9.80 10.58
C SER A 994 -16.91 -10.01 10.42
N GLU A 995 -17.55 -9.33 9.47
CA GLU A 995 -18.98 -9.45 9.20
C GLU A 995 -19.34 -10.81 8.57
N GLN A 996 -18.45 -11.45 7.79
CA GLN A 996 -18.66 -12.83 7.29
C GLN A 996 -18.74 -13.87 8.40
N ASN A 997 -17.89 -13.71 9.41
CA ASN A 997 -17.69 -14.69 10.46
C ASN A 997 -18.38 -14.28 11.78
N TRP A 998 -19.46 -13.50 11.72
CA TRP A 998 -20.17 -12.99 12.90
C TRP A 998 -20.57 -14.10 13.89
N PHE A 999 -20.94 -15.28 13.39
CA PHE A 999 -21.40 -16.41 14.19
C PHE A 999 -20.29 -17.01 15.07
N LYS A 1000 -19.01 -16.75 14.73
CA LYS A 1000 -17.85 -17.16 15.54
C LYS A 1000 -17.50 -16.13 16.62
N ARG A 1001 -18.28 -15.06 16.76
CA ARG A 1001 -17.98 -13.89 17.61
C ARG A 1001 -19.07 -13.64 18.65
N ILE A 1002 -20.06 -14.51 18.76
CA ILE A 1002 -21.16 -14.40 19.72
C ILE A 1002 -20.97 -15.44 20.81
N HIS A 1003 -21.25 -15.07 22.06
CA HIS A 1003 -21.02 -15.93 23.21
C HIS A 1003 -22.32 -16.29 23.92
N HIS A 1004 -23.16 -15.30 24.23
CA HIS A 1004 -24.40 -15.52 24.98
C HIS A 1004 -25.45 -14.48 24.62
N LEU A 1005 -26.70 -14.90 24.46
CA LEU A 1005 -27.87 -14.05 24.30
C LEU A 1005 -28.75 -14.11 25.56
N TYR A 1006 -29.19 -12.97 26.05
CA TYR A 1006 -30.19 -12.82 27.11
C TYR A 1006 -31.40 -12.07 26.58
N LEU A 1007 -32.59 -12.50 26.97
CA LEU A 1007 -33.86 -11.85 26.69
C LEU A 1007 -34.53 -11.54 28.02
N PHE A 1008 -34.90 -10.28 28.24
CA PHE A 1008 -35.52 -9.85 29.49
C PHE A 1008 -36.56 -8.76 29.27
N VAL A 1009 -37.54 -8.71 30.16
CA VAL A 1009 -38.63 -7.72 30.16
C VAL A 1009 -38.28 -6.51 31.04
N PRO A 1010 -39.01 -5.38 30.94
CA PRO A 1010 -38.86 -4.24 31.85
C PRO A 1010 -38.85 -4.68 33.32
N GLY A 1011 -37.90 -4.15 34.09
CA GLY A 1011 -37.62 -4.59 35.46
C GLY A 1011 -36.50 -5.64 35.58
N GLY A 1012 -35.92 -6.07 34.46
CA GLY A 1012 -34.70 -6.88 34.42
C GLY A 1012 -34.94 -8.37 34.65
N VAL A 1013 -36.18 -8.86 34.53
CA VAL A 1013 -36.51 -10.29 34.65
C VAL A 1013 -36.10 -11.01 33.37
N CYS A 1014 -35.11 -11.91 33.48
CA CYS A 1014 -34.70 -12.78 32.38
C CYS A 1014 -35.82 -13.77 32.04
N ILE A 1015 -36.34 -13.70 30.82
CA ILE A 1015 -37.38 -14.61 30.31
C ILE A 1015 -36.79 -15.78 29.52
N TYR A 1016 -35.59 -15.61 28.94
CA TYR A 1016 -34.89 -16.65 28.20
C TYR A 1016 -33.41 -16.26 28.00
N ASP A 1017 -32.52 -17.24 28.01
CA ASP A 1017 -31.12 -17.05 27.64
C ASP A 1017 -30.59 -18.24 26.82
N HIS A 1018 -29.55 -18.00 26.02
CA HIS A 1018 -28.96 -19.01 25.15
C HIS A 1018 -27.44 -18.84 25.02
N PRO A 1019 -26.64 -19.80 25.49
CA PRO A 1019 -25.21 -19.85 25.24
C PRO A 1019 -24.92 -20.40 23.84
N PHE A 1020 -24.02 -19.76 23.10
CA PHE A 1020 -23.62 -20.19 21.75
C PHE A 1020 -22.35 -21.06 21.73
N GLU A 1021 -21.57 -21.09 22.82
CA GLU A 1021 -20.35 -21.90 22.97
C GLU A 1021 -20.60 -23.09 23.92
N SER A 1022 -20.05 -24.26 23.58
CA SER A 1022 -20.27 -25.52 24.33
C SER A 1022 -19.16 -25.86 25.35
N GLU A 1023 -18.12 -25.05 25.45
CA GLU A 1023 -17.03 -25.28 26.43
C GLU A 1023 -17.37 -24.62 27.77
N ALA A 1024 -17.22 -25.41 28.82
CA ALA A 1024 -17.61 -25.14 30.20
C ALA A 1024 -17.19 -23.74 30.69
N MET A 1025 -18.19 -22.90 30.95
CA MET A 1025 -18.12 -22.03 32.12
C MET A 1025 -18.16 -22.96 33.34
N ASP A 1026 -17.00 -23.28 33.90
CA ASP A 1026 -16.86 -24.08 35.13
C ASP A 1026 -17.77 -23.52 36.24
N ASP A 1027 -18.55 -24.42 36.86
CA ASP A 1027 -19.31 -24.47 38.14
C ASP A 1027 -19.63 -23.22 39.01
N GLU A 1028 -19.33 -21.99 38.60
CA GLU A 1028 -19.75 -20.72 39.23
C GLU A 1028 -20.53 -19.83 38.23
N SER A 1029 -21.48 -20.40 37.47
CA SER A 1029 -22.27 -19.65 36.51
C SER A 1029 -23.06 -18.52 37.19
N VAL A 1030 -22.76 -17.26 36.83
CA VAL A 1030 -23.56 -16.10 37.24
C VAL A 1030 -25.00 -16.30 36.75
N SER A 1031 -25.98 -16.22 37.65
CA SER A 1031 -27.38 -16.46 37.26
C SER A 1031 -27.83 -15.48 36.17
N ALA A 1032 -28.49 -15.97 35.12
CA ALA A 1032 -28.99 -15.14 34.02
C ALA A 1032 -29.88 -13.98 34.51
N SER A 1033 -30.64 -14.20 35.59
CA SER A 1033 -31.43 -13.16 36.26
C SER A 1033 -30.60 -12.03 36.88
N LEU A 1034 -29.41 -12.33 37.38
CA LEU A 1034 -28.49 -11.30 37.91
C LEU A 1034 -27.90 -10.46 36.78
N VAL A 1035 -27.55 -11.10 35.66
CA VAL A 1035 -27.01 -10.42 34.47
C VAL A 1035 -28.05 -9.46 33.88
N SER A 1036 -29.29 -9.92 33.67
CA SER A 1036 -30.37 -9.09 33.12
C SER A 1036 -30.75 -7.94 34.06
N ALA A 1037 -30.84 -8.19 35.37
CA ALA A 1037 -31.12 -7.13 36.36
C ALA A 1037 -29.98 -6.10 36.45
N GLY A 1038 -28.72 -6.57 36.36
CA GLY A 1038 -27.55 -5.70 36.34
C GLY A 1038 -27.51 -4.79 35.11
N LEU A 1039 -27.77 -5.34 33.91
CA LEU A 1039 -27.80 -4.57 32.66
C LEU A 1039 -28.92 -3.52 32.65
N GLU A 1040 -30.10 -3.85 33.16
CA GLU A 1040 -31.20 -2.89 33.31
C GLU A 1040 -30.82 -1.76 34.28
N GLY A 1041 -30.23 -2.11 35.43
CA GLY A 1041 -29.74 -1.14 36.41
C GLY A 1041 -28.67 -0.19 35.85
N ILE A 1042 -27.72 -0.70 35.06
CA ILE A 1042 -26.70 0.11 34.36
C ILE A 1042 -27.37 1.07 33.37
N SER A 1043 -28.33 0.56 32.58
CA SER A 1043 -29.06 1.38 31.61
C SER A 1043 -29.80 2.54 32.28
N MET A 1044 -30.54 2.26 33.36
CA MET A 1044 -31.24 3.26 34.16
C MET A 1044 -30.28 4.31 34.75
N MET A 1045 -29.15 3.87 35.31
CA MET A 1045 -28.15 4.77 35.89
C MET A 1045 -27.57 5.72 34.83
N ILE A 1046 -27.20 5.22 33.65
CA ILE A 1046 -26.66 6.04 32.58
C ILE A 1046 -27.70 7.03 32.05
N GLN A 1047 -28.97 6.62 31.94
CA GLN A 1047 -30.06 7.52 31.54
C GLN A 1047 -30.24 8.66 32.54
N GLU A 1048 -30.25 8.36 33.84
CA GLU A 1048 -30.39 9.36 34.90
C GLU A 1048 -29.21 10.35 34.92
N VAL A 1049 -27.99 9.85 34.79
CA VAL A 1049 -26.77 10.66 34.78
C VAL A 1049 -26.68 11.55 33.54
N THR A 1050 -27.04 11.03 32.36
CA THR A 1050 -26.94 11.77 31.09
C THR A 1050 -28.14 12.67 30.81
N LYS A 1051 -29.24 12.52 31.57
CA LYS A 1051 -30.55 13.18 31.33
C LYS A 1051 -31.05 12.98 29.90
N LYS A 1052 -30.68 11.87 29.25
CA LYS A 1052 -31.16 11.52 27.91
C LYS A 1052 -32.21 10.43 28.03
N GLU A 1053 -33.32 10.58 27.29
CA GLU A 1053 -34.38 9.56 27.21
C GLU A 1053 -33.93 8.29 26.48
N THR A 1054 -32.83 8.34 25.72
CA THR A 1054 -32.33 7.20 24.95
C THR A 1054 -31.70 6.12 25.84
N LYS A 1055 -32.22 4.89 25.78
CA LYS A 1055 -31.65 3.71 26.45
C LYS A 1055 -30.25 3.36 25.95
N VAL A 1056 -29.45 2.72 26.79
CA VAL A 1056 -28.08 2.27 26.47
C VAL A 1056 -28.14 1.15 25.44
N LYS A 1057 -27.41 1.31 24.32
CA LYS A 1057 -27.39 0.30 23.25
C LYS A 1057 -26.14 -0.56 23.21
N ILE A 1058 -25.05 -0.09 23.80
CA ILE A 1058 -23.74 -0.72 23.69
C ILE A 1058 -23.01 -0.49 25.00
N VAL A 1059 -22.46 -1.57 25.56
CA VAL A 1059 -21.50 -1.54 26.65
C VAL A 1059 -20.23 -2.24 26.16
N GLU A 1060 -19.13 -1.50 26.04
CA GLU A 1060 -17.84 -2.03 25.60
C GLU A 1060 -16.91 -2.19 26.81
N GLN A 1061 -16.33 -3.39 26.99
CA GLN A 1061 -15.34 -3.68 28.02
C GLN A 1061 -14.21 -4.53 27.43
N GLU A 1062 -13.03 -3.92 27.27
CA GLU A 1062 -11.84 -4.52 26.66
C GLU A 1062 -12.09 -5.23 25.32
N ASP A 1063 -12.26 -6.54 25.34
CA ASP A 1063 -12.38 -7.43 24.18
C ASP A 1063 -13.77 -8.06 24.02
N MET A 1064 -14.71 -7.61 24.86
CA MET A 1064 -16.10 -8.03 24.88
C MET A 1064 -17.02 -6.81 24.77
N THR A 1065 -18.05 -6.95 23.94
CA THR A 1065 -19.08 -5.95 23.70
C THR A 1065 -20.44 -6.57 24.04
N ILE A 1066 -21.21 -5.87 24.86
CA ILE A 1066 -22.62 -6.21 25.09
C ILE A 1066 -23.45 -5.29 24.21
N LEU A 1067 -24.09 -5.87 23.21
CA LEU A 1067 -25.06 -5.19 22.37
C LEU A 1067 -26.43 -5.30 23.03
N LEU A 1068 -27.11 -4.17 23.19
CA LEU A 1068 -28.46 -4.06 23.73
C LEU A 1068 -29.39 -3.56 22.63
N GLU A 1069 -30.40 -4.35 22.31
CA GLU A 1069 -31.49 -3.93 21.44
C GLU A 1069 -32.80 -3.96 22.22
N HIS A 1070 -33.59 -2.89 22.13
CA HIS A 1070 -34.82 -2.72 22.89
C HIS A 1070 -36.03 -2.78 21.96
N GLY A 1071 -36.94 -3.69 22.26
CA GLY A 1071 -38.30 -3.75 21.72
C GLY A 1071 -39.28 -2.91 22.52
N LYS A 1072 -40.57 -3.19 22.35
CA LYS A 1072 -41.64 -2.60 23.16
C LYS A 1072 -41.64 -3.19 24.57
N GLU A 1073 -41.61 -4.51 24.66
CA GLU A 1073 -41.78 -5.28 25.91
C GLU A 1073 -40.59 -6.21 26.20
N VAL A 1074 -39.69 -6.43 25.23
CA VAL A 1074 -38.50 -7.28 25.40
C VAL A 1074 -37.22 -6.51 25.07
N THR A 1075 -36.19 -6.68 25.89
CA THR A 1075 -34.81 -6.27 25.58
C THR A 1075 -33.97 -7.51 25.35
N ALA A 1076 -33.20 -7.50 24.26
CA ALA A 1076 -32.17 -8.49 24.00
C ALA A 1076 -30.79 -7.92 24.34
N ALA A 1077 -30.00 -8.67 25.09
CA ALA A 1077 -28.57 -8.42 25.30
C ALA A 1077 -27.75 -9.55 24.66
N LEU A 1078 -26.87 -9.20 23.73
CA LEU A 1078 -25.95 -10.14 23.09
C LEU A 1078 -24.52 -9.84 23.48
N ILE A 1079 -23.86 -10.80 24.09
CA ILE A 1079 -22.44 -10.77 24.41
C ILE A 1079 -21.66 -11.22 23.17
N THR A 1080 -20.78 -10.37 22.66
CA THR A 1080 -20.02 -10.58 21.44
C THR A 1080 -18.61 -9.99 21.51
N GLU A 1081 -17.67 -10.46 20.69
CA GLU A 1081 -16.32 -9.89 20.59
C GLU A 1081 -16.26 -8.53 19.88
N GLU A 1082 -17.17 -8.29 18.92
CA GLU A 1082 -17.12 -7.11 18.05
C GLU A 1082 -18.51 -6.49 17.88
N ASN A 1083 -18.55 -5.18 17.79
CA ASN A 1083 -19.75 -4.41 17.51
C ASN A 1083 -20.14 -4.50 16.02
N LEU A 1084 -20.74 -5.63 15.63
CA LEU A 1084 -21.12 -5.92 14.25
C LEU A 1084 -22.56 -5.51 13.94
N GLU A 1085 -22.77 -4.95 12.75
CA GLU A 1085 -24.10 -4.48 12.35
C GLU A 1085 -25.02 -5.64 11.97
N THR A 1086 -24.45 -6.74 11.46
CA THR A 1086 -25.18 -7.99 11.20
C THR A 1086 -25.84 -8.53 12.48
N LEU A 1087 -25.14 -8.45 13.62
CA LEU A 1087 -25.66 -8.90 14.92
C LEU A 1087 -26.83 -8.04 15.40
N LYS A 1088 -26.73 -6.71 15.30
CA LYS A 1088 -27.83 -5.80 15.64
C LYS A 1088 -29.07 -6.06 14.81
N THR A 1089 -28.88 -6.29 13.51
CA THR A 1089 -29.99 -6.60 12.58
C THR A 1089 -30.69 -7.89 12.98
N LYS A 1090 -29.92 -8.94 13.32
CA LYS A 1090 -30.45 -10.22 13.81
C LYS A 1090 -31.16 -10.09 15.16
N MET A 1091 -30.60 -9.33 16.12
CA MET A 1091 -31.25 -9.06 17.40
C MET A 1091 -32.59 -8.33 17.21
N LYS A 1092 -32.63 -7.34 16.32
CA LYS A 1092 -33.87 -6.62 16.01
C LYS A 1092 -34.92 -7.52 15.36
N GLN A 1093 -34.50 -8.39 14.45
CA GLN A 1093 -35.39 -9.40 13.86
C GLN A 1093 -35.92 -10.35 14.95
N LEU A 1094 -35.05 -10.81 15.85
CA LEU A 1094 -35.42 -11.69 16.95
C LEU A 1094 -36.47 -11.05 17.87
N ILE A 1095 -36.25 -9.80 18.30
CA ILE A 1095 -37.20 -9.07 19.14
C ILE A 1095 -38.54 -8.93 18.44
N ASN A 1096 -38.55 -8.52 17.17
CA ASN A 1096 -39.80 -8.35 16.43
C ASN A 1096 -40.58 -9.67 16.30
N GLU A 1097 -39.92 -10.77 15.95
CA GLU A 1097 -40.58 -12.07 15.81
C GLU A 1097 -41.05 -12.63 17.17
N LEU A 1098 -40.30 -12.38 18.26
CA LEU A 1098 -40.70 -12.76 19.61
C LEU A 1098 -41.89 -11.97 20.13
N GLU A 1099 -41.87 -10.64 19.99
CA GLU A 1099 -42.96 -9.77 20.44
C GLU A 1099 -44.25 -10.05 19.66
N GLU A 1100 -44.16 -10.40 18.37
CA GLU A 1100 -45.31 -10.83 17.59
C GLU A 1100 -45.85 -12.20 18.04
N ALA A 1101 -44.97 -13.14 18.38
CA ALA A 1101 -45.35 -14.49 18.78
C ALA A 1101 -45.89 -14.60 20.23
N PHE A 1102 -45.39 -13.77 21.14
CA PHE A 1102 -45.73 -13.78 22.57
C PHE A 1102 -46.44 -12.51 23.03
N GLN A 1103 -47.10 -11.79 22.11
CA GLN A 1103 -47.70 -10.48 22.39
C GLN A 1103 -48.63 -10.51 23.60
N THR A 1104 -49.49 -11.53 23.70
CA THR A 1104 -50.48 -11.63 24.77
C THR A 1104 -49.80 -11.88 26.12
N GLU A 1105 -48.83 -12.79 26.15
CA GLU A 1105 -48.07 -13.17 27.34
C GLU A 1105 -47.16 -12.04 27.85
N LEU A 1106 -46.62 -11.22 26.95
CA LEU A 1106 -45.81 -10.05 27.30
C LEU A 1106 -46.67 -8.89 27.84
N GLU A 1107 -47.83 -8.62 27.23
CA GLU A 1107 -48.75 -7.56 27.68
C GLU A 1107 -49.39 -7.86 29.06
N THR A 1108 -49.60 -9.14 29.38
CA THR A 1108 -50.14 -9.59 30.67
C THR A 1108 -49.13 -10.41 31.48
N PHE A 1109 -47.85 -10.01 31.44
CA PHE A 1109 -46.78 -10.76 32.11
C PHE A 1109 -47.01 -10.84 33.63
N ASP A 1110 -47.18 -12.08 34.13
CA ASP A 1110 -47.46 -12.38 35.54
C ASP A 1110 -46.24 -12.97 36.29
N GLY A 1111 -45.10 -13.07 35.61
CA GLY A 1111 -43.86 -13.67 36.12
C GLY A 1111 -43.63 -15.12 35.70
N ASP A 1112 -44.57 -15.79 35.01
CA ASP A 1112 -44.34 -17.13 34.46
C ASP A 1112 -43.44 -17.06 33.21
N ILE A 1113 -42.19 -17.53 33.36
CA ILE A 1113 -41.21 -17.55 32.28
C ILE A 1113 -41.28 -18.83 31.42
N THR A 1114 -42.01 -19.86 31.85
CA THR A 1114 -41.96 -21.19 31.21
C THR A 1114 -42.43 -21.17 29.76
N VAL A 1115 -43.38 -20.28 29.44
CA VAL A 1115 -43.93 -20.10 28.08
C VAL A 1115 -42.86 -19.64 27.08
N PHE A 1116 -41.87 -18.89 27.53
CA PHE A 1116 -40.78 -18.34 26.71
C PHE A 1116 -39.69 -19.35 26.38
N SER A 1117 -39.74 -20.59 26.91
CA SER A 1117 -38.85 -21.68 26.45
C SER A 1117 -38.92 -21.93 24.93
N LYS A 1118 -40.07 -21.62 24.31
CA LYS A 1118 -40.26 -21.68 22.85
C LYS A 1118 -39.46 -20.62 22.07
N ALA A 1119 -38.88 -19.62 22.75
CA ALA A 1119 -37.97 -18.63 22.16
C ALA A 1119 -36.77 -19.30 21.46
N GLU A 1120 -36.36 -20.49 21.92
CA GLU A 1120 -35.30 -21.29 21.32
C GLU A 1120 -35.47 -21.46 19.81
N LYS A 1121 -36.69 -21.66 19.31
CA LYS A 1121 -36.95 -21.85 17.87
C LYS A 1121 -36.60 -20.61 17.06
N PHE A 1122 -36.85 -19.42 17.60
CA PHE A 1122 -36.52 -18.16 16.94
C PHE A 1122 -35.01 -17.90 16.97
N VAL A 1123 -34.35 -18.24 18.09
CA VAL A 1123 -32.89 -18.15 18.21
C VAL A 1123 -32.22 -19.12 17.24
N GLN A 1124 -32.66 -20.37 17.16
CA GLN A 1124 -32.15 -21.34 16.20
C GLN A 1124 -32.36 -20.86 14.75
N LYS A 1125 -33.55 -20.38 14.40
CA LYS A 1125 -33.85 -19.85 13.06
C LYS A 1125 -32.96 -18.66 12.66
N ILE A 1126 -32.66 -17.75 13.60
CA ILE A 1126 -31.99 -16.47 13.29
C ILE A 1126 -30.46 -16.57 13.45
N PHE A 1127 -29.99 -17.35 14.42
CA PHE A 1127 -28.57 -17.44 14.77
C PHE A 1127 -27.91 -18.78 14.42
N VAL A 1128 -28.64 -19.84 14.09
CA VAL A 1128 -28.09 -21.20 13.85
C VAL A 1128 -28.42 -21.73 12.44
N GLU A 1129 -29.64 -21.54 11.93
CA GLU A 1129 -30.03 -21.95 10.58
C GLU A 1129 -29.52 -20.95 9.52
N SER A 1130 -28.38 -21.32 8.91
CA SER A 1130 -27.72 -20.74 7.72
C SER A 1130 -26.64 -19.67 7.96
N PRO A 1131 -25.42 -19.99 7.51
CA PRO A 1131 -24.87 -19.32 6.34
C PRO A 1131 -24.70 -20.33 5.20
N VAL A 1132 -25.29 -20.00 4.06
CA VAL A 1132 -25.12 -20.65 2.76
C VAL A 1132 -23.67 -21.10 2.59
N THR A 1133 -23.48 -22.40 2.42
CA THR A 1133 -22.34 -22.99 1.73
C THR A 1133 -22.18 -22.27 0.39
N ALA A 1134 -21.27 -21.30 0.32
CA ALA A 1134 -20.81 -20.64 -0.89
C ALA A 1134 -19.35 -21.00 -1.12
#